data_AF-A0AAT9LP05-F1
#
_entry.id   AF-A0AAT9LP05-F1
#
_cell.length_a   1.000
_cell.length_b   1.000
_cell.length_c   1.000
_cell.angle_alpha   90.00
_cell.angle_beta   90.00
_cell.angle_gamma   90.00
#
_symmetry.space_group_name_H-M   'P 1'
#
loop_
_entity.id
_entity.type
_entity.pdbx_description
1 polymer ?
#
loop_
_entity_poly.entity_id
_entity_poly.type
_entity_poly.pdbx_seq_one_letter_code
_entity_poly.pdbx_strand_id
1 'polypeptide(L)'
;MTAAPYRLRVDERVIGAGANVRFALLLILLLVSSASMILAVITGLSGANDQNGHGCQLAAGADPLHSTEIAVQAHTAAQNAAFEACIARYEVPPPLLVTMGWPILVLVVAVALFCGLPVWKRRPGRVVPLSAVDRDDSIASELAELATEVADLARTPRFVIDPAAMSANAVVFGSTRRPTICLHGGLIVRRAADPTGFRAVVLHELAHVGNRDVTVTYLTVALWRVFLTLVLLPYLVWTAVAFVTEPQSVDWSIDAPSLVRNVLFTVLMVTLVYLARSDVLRSREIYADLAAACWGAHQHGWAPPAPPPDRGALWRTLGSFVELWRTHPRWDLRLASLTDPAVLFGVPALPLFLTGAAATLIQTQARNYAGQYLHDVTWSSEVIAAGVAVLVTAAAGTTLWRAVTHSVLTGRPAPSGMRAGLWLGAGMATAELVVDDLSAYHWLPAHPEVLVVVICAGAVFACWTTQCAQLWLRAWPGRMIRPAVLIGLATGSLVLSAWFEWWAANGSVYAYGVPDLVTATAARLVDDHTSAFVAVLPVLAHGVLVMPAVATLWIVPLLIWAGGRGGAIPRWVRVAQQRTGDVMTPVSGLPSLRRTILAAVPGGVFGWIVLVGAMAYLHTVQPPGPLGATEPAVPVYMVWVLVAWVAGMAVAAVIASAASRAYGLLAALIASQTAGLVGVAGMFPAAAVDGCVPGLATLQSSCDWRPGTTWPMFAYLVAPACVVGTVAAVAAAVVVSAVQRLRGAGRSPVPSLATLRGQVVRGAGAVALGAMFVGLVIAGAMSLPSNASSASAAPSSSTVAGDAPPSTQTRAFQAGAWAGHGGSDLLARFTTAANDYLTLLDNGHGEVDDSRVHPFCVEFDRLATDADAYFHVPDPQAQSLWRTFIAQTRTIGQDCDKAVAESNGDLLVKSASEAVQAAITENAVEIRVIAVMKGGGG
;
A
#
# COMPACT_ATOMS: atom_id res chain seq x y z
N MET A 1 13.70 -55.90 14.92
CA MET A 1 12.87 -54.69 14.74
C MET A 1 13.75 -53.48 14.99
N THR A 2 14.21 -52.83 13.94
CA THR A 2 14.96 -51.57 14.03
C THR A 2 13.96 -50.45 14.32
N ALA A 3 14.03 -49.88 15.53
CA ALA A 3 13.21 -48.74 15.90
C ALA A 3 13.48 -47.59 14.91
N ALA A 4 12.45 -47.17 14.18
CA ALA A 4 12.55 -46.03 13.30
C ALA A 4 12.99 -44.80 14.13
N PRO A 5 13.94 -43.99 13.66
CA PRO A 5 14.42 -42.84 14.41
C PRO A 5 13.24 -41.90 14.69
N TYR A 6 13.02 -41.61 15.98
CA TYR A 6 12.01 -40.67 16.45
C TYR A 6 12.35 -39.30 15.85
N ARG A 7 11.45 -38.75 15.03
CA ARG A 7 11.63 -37.42 14.43
C ARG A 7 10.97 -36.38 15.32
N LEU A 8 11.74 -35.35 15.67
CA LEU A 8 11.33 -34.19 16.47
C LEU A 8 10.00 -33.58 15.98
N ARG A 9 8.90 -33.77 16.73
CA ARG A 9 7.60 -33.13 16.48
C ARG A 9 7.52 -31.81 17.27
N VAL A 10 7.66 -30.69 16.58
CA VAL A 10 7.38 -29.37 17.15
C VAL A 10 5.86 -29.15 17.14
N ASP A 11 5.28 -28.74 18.28
CA ASP A 11 3.87 -28.36 18.33
C ASP A 11 3.60 -27.20 17.36
N GLU A 12 2.84 -27.52 16.31
CA GLU A 12 2.50 -26.61 15.22
C GLU A 12 1.66 -25.41 15.68
N ARG A 13 1.15 -25.43 16.93
CA ARG A 13 0.33 -24.36 17.51
C ARG A 13 1.14 -23.27 18.21
N VAL A 14 2.46 -23.41 18.35
CA VAL A 14 3.32 -22.41 19.02
C VAL A 14 3.29 -21.05 18.30
N ILE A 15 3.24 -21.08 16.96
CA ILE A 15 3.00 -19.91 16.11
C ILE A 15 1.86 -20.27 15.15
N GLY A 16 0.75 -19.54 15.22
CA GLY A 16 -0.43 -19.79 14.40
C GLY A 16 -0.10 -19.86 12.91
N ALA A 17 -0.85 -20.68 12.17
CA ALA A 17 -0.63 -20.95 10.74
C ALA A 17 -0.80 -19.73 9.81
N GLY A 18 -1.22 -18.57 10.34
CA GLY A 18 -1.52 -17.36 9.55
C GLY A 18 -2.83 -17.44 8.75
N ALA A 19 -3.50 -18.60 8.68
CA ALA A 19 -4.74 -18.78 7.92
C ALA A 19 -5.86 -17.80 8.34
N ASN A 20 -6.01 -17.52 9.64
CA ASN A 20 -6.98 -16.52 10.12
C ASN A 20 -6.66 -15.10 9.64
N VAL A 21 -5.38 -14.74 9.55
CA VAL A 21 -4.97 -13.42 9.05
C VAL A 21 -5.21 -13.33 7.55
N ARG A 22 -4.90 -14.38 6.79
CA ARG A 22 -5.21 -14.43 5.34
C ARG A 22 -6.72 -14.36 5.09
N PHE A 23 -7.53 -14.99 5.94
CA PHE A 23 -8.98 -14.83 5.90
C PHE A 23 -9.41 -13.38 6.21
N ALA A 24 -8.81 -12.74 7.22
CA ALA A 24 -9.08 -11.33 7.51
C ALA A 24 -8.71 -10.40 6.35
N LEU A 25 -7.55 -10.63 5.71
CA LEU A 25 -7.12 -9.91 4.51
C LEU A 25 -8.14 -10.08 3.38
N LEU A 26 -8.62 -11.31 3.15
CA LEU A 26 -9.65 -11.59 2.14
C LEU A 26 -10.98 -10.89 2.45
N LEU A 27 -11.41 -10.93 3.72
CA LEU A 27 -12.62 -10.25 4.17
C LEU A 27 -12.52 -8.74 3.93
N ILE A 28 -11.40 -8.12 4.32
CA ILE A 28 -11.18 -6.68 4.15
C ILE A 28 -11.13 -6.31 2.67
N LEU A 29 -10.43 -7.08 1.84
CA LEU A 29 -10.45 -6.91 0.39
C LEU A 29 -11.88 -6.90 -0.15
N LEU A 30 -12.69 -7.91 0.20
CA LEU A 30 -14.07 -7.98 -0.27
C LEU A 30 -14.91 -6.80 0.19
N LEU A 31 -14.75 -6.32 1.43
CA LEU A 31 -15.53 -5.18 1.94
C LEU A 31 -15.14 -3.86 1.27
N VAL A 32 -13.85 -3.58 1.15
CA VAL A 32 -13.34 -2.35 0.53
C VAL A 32 -13.68 -2.35 -0.97
N SER A 33 -13.48 -3.48 -1.67
CA SER A 33 -13.91 -3.61 -3.06
C SER A 33 -15.43 -3.51 -3.22
N SER A 34 -16.23 -3.97 -2.25
CA SER A 34 -17.69 -3.80 -2.28
C SER A 34 -18.08 -2.32 -2.22
N ALA A 35 -17.43 -1.55 -1.34
CA ALA A 35 -17.70 -0.13 -1.19
C ALA A 35 -17.36 0.62 -2.48
N SER A 36 -16.17 0.39 -3.03
CA SER A 36 -15.69 1.07 -4.22
C SER A 36 -16.45 0.68 -5.49
N MET A 37 -16.67 -0.62 -5.75
CA MET A 37 -17.43 -1.06 -6.93
C MET A 37 -18.86 -0.53 -6.93
N ILE A 38 -19.52 -0.49 -5.77
CA ILE A 38 -20.90 -0.01 -5.70
C ILE A 38 -20.96 1.51 -5.74
N LEU A 39 -19.96 2.21 -5.21
CA LEU A 39 -19.80 3.64 -5.43
C LEU A 39 -19.76 3.94 -6.94
N ALA A 40 -18.93 3.21 -7.72
CA ALA A 40 -18.86 3.36 -9.17
C ALA A 40 -20.20 3.09 -9.89
N VAL A 41 -20.97 2.09 -9.44
CA VAL A 41 -22.32 1.83 -9.99
C VAL A 41 -23.28 2.98 -9.67
N ILE A 42 -23.28 3.46 -8.43
CA ILE A 42 -24.21 4.50 -7.98
C ILE A 42 -23.93 5.81 -8.72
N THR A 43 -22.66 6.23 -8.77
CA THR A 43 -22.25 7.47 -9.45
C THR A 43 -22.60 7.41 -10.94
N GLY A 44 -22.41 6.25 -11.58
CA GLY A 44 -22.70 6.07 -13.00
C GLY A 44 -24.19 6.08 -13.30
N LEU A 45 -25.01 5.54 -12.41
CA LEU A 45 -26.47 5.58 -12.55
C LEU A 45 -27.08 6.95 -12.24
N SER A 46 -26.45 7.76 -11.39
CA SER A 46 -26.96 9.10 -11.07
C SER A 46 -26.82 10.11 -12.21
N GLY A 47 -26.16 9.74 -13.32
CA GLY A 47 -25.85 10.69 -14.40
C GLY A 47 -24.87 11.78 -13.96
N ALA A 48 -24.23 11.59 -12.79
CA ALA A 48 -23.03 12.30 -12.39
C ALA A 48 -21.86 11.73 -13.21
N ASN A 49 -21.99 11.81 -14.54
CA ASN A 49 -21.11 11.23 -15.55
C ASN A 49 -19.70 11.82 -15.49
N ASP A 50 -19.47 12.80 -14.63
CA ASP A 50 -18.15 13.30 -14.33
C ASP A 50 -17.43 12.48 -13.24
N GLN A 51 -17.44 11.14 -13.37
CA GLN A 51 -17.01 10.20 -12.32
C GLN A 51 -15.55 10.37 -11.86
N ASN A 52 -14.70 11.01 -12.66
CA ASN A 52 -13.27 11.14 -12.42
C ASN A 52 -12.83 12.61 -12.26
N GLY A 53 -13.79 13.52 -12.13
CA GLY A 53 -13.58 14.96 -12.16
C GLY A 53 -12.95 15.47 -13.45
N HIS A 54 -13.23 14.77 -14.56
CA HIS A 54 -12.75 15.15 -15.88
C HIS A 54 -13.42 16.43 -16.37
N GLY A 55 -14.67 16.69 -16.07
CA GLY A 55 -15.40 17.89 -16.41
C GLY A 55 -14.86 19.10 -15.66
N CYS A 56 -14.61 19.01 -14.35
CA CYS A 56 -13.89 20.07 -13.62
C CYS A 56 -12.43 20.23 -14.11
N GLN A 57 -11.72 19.15 -14.46
CA GLN A 57 -10.38 19.22 -15.07
C GLN A 57 -10.40 19.87 -16.46
N LEU A 58 -11.34 19.48 -17.31
CA LEU A 58 -11.56 20.01 -18.66
C LEU A 58 -11.99 21.48 -18.59
N ALA A 59 -12.84 21.84 -17.63
CA ALA A 59 -13.24 23.22 -17.37
C ALA A 59 -12.06 24.08 -16.91
N ALA A 60 -11.12 23.50 -16.14
CA ALA A 60 -9.83 24.11 -15.81
C ALA A 60 -8.86 24.17 -17.00
N GLY A 61 -9.24 23.66 -18.17
CA GLY A 61 -8.43 23.68 -19.39
C GLY A 61 -7.39 22.56 -19.49
N ALA A 62 -7.49 21.52 -18.66
CA ALA A 62 -6.66 20.33 -18.80
C ALA A 62 -7.09 19.49 -20.03
N ASP A 63 -6.16 18.74 -20.63
CA ASP A 63 -6.44 17.79 -21.72
C ASP A 63 -6.14 16.36 -21.26
N PRO A 64 -7.10 15.66 -20.62
CA PRO A 64 -6.86 14.30 -20.13
C PRO A 64 -6.60 13.28 -21.27
N LEU A 65 -6.96 13.60 -22.51
CA LEU A 65 -6.83 12.68 -23.65
C LEU A 65 -5.40 12.58 -24.20
N HIS A 66 -4.72 13.72 -24.25
CA HIS A 66 -3.44 13.82 -24.96
C HIS A 66 -2.33 14.44 -24.11
N SER A 67 -2.67 15.13 -23.03
CA SER A 67 -1.66 15.72 -22.15
C SER A 67 -1.19 14.71 -21.11
N THR A 68 0.04 14.91 -20.64
CA THR A 68 0.54 14.14 -19.50
C THR A 68 -0.30 14.48 -18.26
N GLU A 69 -0.48 13.54 -17.33
CA GLU A 69 -1.21 13.78 -16.07
C GLU A 69 -0.64 14.98 -15.29
N ILE A 70 0.64 15.29 -15.47
CA ILE A 70 1.28 16.45 -14.87
C ILE A 70 0.77 17.75 -15.47
N ALA A 71 0.55 17.80 -16.78
CA ALA A 71 -0.07 18.94 -17.42
C ALA A 71 -1.48 19.15 -16.86
N VAL A 72 -2.24 18.06 -16.71
CA VAL A 72 -3.55 18.08 -16.05
C VAL A 72 -3.45 18.66 -14.64
N GLN A 73 -2.54 18.17 -13.80
CA GLN A 73 -2.32 18.67 -12.44
C GLN A 73 -1.82 20.12 -12.41
N ALA A 74 -0.98 20.54 -13.35
CA ALA A 74 -0.51 21.92 -13.43
C ALA A 74 -1.64 22.87 -13.81
N HIS A 75 -2.52 22.46 -14.73
CA HIS A 75 -3.71 23.23 -15.11
C HIS A 75 -4.70 23.37 -13.94
N THR A 76 -4.94 22.30 -13.19
CA THR A 76 -5.81 22.37 -12.00
C THR A 76 -5.17 23.16 -10.87
N ALA A 77 -3.88 22.95 -10.58
CA ALA A 77 -3.15 23.70 -9.55
C ALA A 77 -3.08 25.21 -9.85
N ALA A 78 -2.94 25.60 -11.12
CA ALA A 78 -2.97 27.00 -11.53
C ALA A 78 -4.32 27.68 -11.26
N GLN A 79 -5.40 26.91 -11.11
CA GLN A 79 -6.76 27.37 -10.85
C GLN A 79 -7.38 26.65 -9.65
N ASN A 80 -6.57 26.32 -8.62
CA ASN A 80 -6.96 25.40 -7.56
C ASN A 80 -8.23 25.81 -6.82
N ALA A 81 -8.40 27.11 -6.53
CA ALA A 81 -9.60 27.60 -5.85
C ALA A 81 -10.89 27.39 -6.66
N ALA A 82 -10.85 27.67 -7.98
CA ALA A 82 -11.97 27.41 -8.88
C ALA A 82 -12.22 25.91 -9.04
N PHE A 83 -11.14 25.12 -9.07
CA PHE A 83 -11.18 23.67 -9.17
C PHE A 83 -11.85 23.02 -7.95
N GLU A 84 -11.44 23.38 -6.74
CA GLU A 84 -12.06 22.91 -5.49
C GLU A 84 -13.55 23.32 -5.42
N ALA A 85 -13.88 24.55 -5.82
CA ALA A 85 -15.26 25.02 -5.88
C ALA A 85 -16.11 24.23 -6.89
N CYS A 86 -15.53 23.87 -8.04
CA CYS A 86 -16.19 23.03 -9.04
C CYS A 86 -16.48 21.63 -8.49
N ILE A 87 -15.47 20.95 -7.93
CA ILE A 87 -15.64 19.61 -7.32
C ILE A 87 -16.70 19.65 -6.22
N ALA A 88 -16.64 20.63 -5.33
CA ALA A 88 -17.58 20.76 -4.22
C ALA A 88 -19.04 20.95 -4.69
N ARG A 89 -19.25 21.51 -5.88
CA ARG A 89 -20.59 21.79 -6.43
C ARG A 89 -21.11 20.67 -7.34
N TYR A 90 -20.27 20.13 -8.22
CA TYR A 90 -20.70 19.22 -9.29
C TYR A 90 -20.32 17.75 -9.03
N GLU A 91 -19.30 17.50 -8.22
CA GLU A 91 -18.82 16.16 -7.89
C GLU A 91 -19.18 15.78 -6.45
N VAL A 92 -20.41 16.10 -6.03
CA VAL A 92 -20.86 15.77 -4.67
C VAL A 92 -20.97 14.24 -4.54
N PRO A 93 -20.13 13.61 -3.69
CA PRO A 93 -20.18 12.17 -3.53
C PRO A 93 -21.54 11.76 -2.95
N PRO A 94 -22.07 10.58 -3.30
CA PRO A 94 -23.33 10.11 -2.74
C PRO A 94 -23.24 10.03 -1.21
N PRO A 95 -24.33 10.24 -0.46
CA PRO A 95 -24.28 10.27 1.00
C PRO A 95 -23.59 9.04 1.58
N LEU A 96 -22.71 9.23 2.57
CA LEU A 96 -21.89 8.17 3.16
C LEU A 96 -22.72 6.96 3.64
N LEU A 97 -23.97 7.20 4.09
CA LEU A 97 -24.88 6.14 4.52
C LEU A 97 -25.23 5.17 3.38
N VAL A 98 -25.34 5.66 2.15
CA VAL A 98 -25.65 4.84 0.97
C VAL A 98 -24.45 3.95 0.64
N THR A 99 -23.25 4.52 0.64
CA THR A 99 -22.02 3.81 0.28
C THR A 99 -21.52 2.85 1.36
N MET A 100 -21.57 3.24 2.64
CA MET A 100 -21.29 2.33 3.76
C MET A 100 -22.42 1.31 3.99
N GLY A 101 -23.65 1.64 3.58
CA GLY A 101 -24.79 0.75 3.67
C GLY A 101 -24.56 -0.56 2.92
N TRP A 102 -23.81 -0.54 1.81
CA TRP A 102 -23.61 -1.72 0.98
C TRP A 102 -22.63 -2.76 1.56
N PRO A 103 -21.41 -2.41 2.02
CA PRO A 103 -20.56 -3.34 2.75
C PRO A 103 -21.25 -3.92 3.99
N ILE A 104 -22.04 -3.09 4.71
CA ILE A 104 -22.85 -3.55 5.85
C ILE A 104 -23.90 -4.56 5.39
N LEU A 105 -24.62 -4.28 4.30
CA LEU A 105 -25.60 -5.19 3.71
C LEU A 105 -24.95 -6.52 3.31
N VAL A 106 -23.78 -6.48 2.66
CA VAL A 106 -23.00 -7.68 2.30
C VAL A 106 -22.68 -8.50 3.55
N LEU A 107 -22.23 -7.88 4.64
CA LEU A 107 -21.97 -8.58 5.91
C LEU A 107 -23.24 -9.17 6.51
N VAL A 108 -24.33 -8.41 6.57
CA VAL A 108 -25.62 -8.85 7.15
C VAL A 108 -26.17 -10.04 6.37
N VAL A 109 -26.21 -9.96 5.03
CA VAL A 109 -26.70 -11.04 4.17
C VAL A 109 -25.77 -12.24 4.21
N ALA A 110 -24.44 -12.04 4.29
CA ALA A 110 -23.49 -13.14 4.45
C ALA A 110 -23.67 -13.87 5.79
N VAL A 111 -23.89 -13.14 6.88
CA VAL A 111 -24.19 -13.71 8.21
C VAL A 111 -25.54 -14.41 8.20
N ALA A 112 -26.57 -13.84 7.58
CA ALA A 112 -27.88 -14.47 7.43
C ALA A 112 -27.78 -15.78 6.63
N LEU A 113 -27.05 -15.79 5.51
CA LEU A 113 -26.79 -16.98 4.72
C LEU A 113 -25.98 -18.03 5.51
N PHE A 114 -24.95 -17.61 6.24
CA PHE A 114 -24.18 -18.47 7.14
C PHE A 114 -25.06 -19.14 8.20
N CYS A 115 -25.99 -18.40 8.80
CA CYS A 115 -26.94 -18.92 9.79
C CYS A 115 -28.02 -19.82 9.18
N GLY A 116 -28.49 -19.50 7.97
CA GLY A 116 -29.54 -20.24 7.27
C GLY A 116 -29.07 -21.56 6.63
N LEU A 117 -27.84 -21.61 6.12
CA LEU A 117 -27.29 -22.79 5.43
C LEU A 117 -27.33 -24.08 6.29
N PRO A 118 -26.91 -24.08 7.57
CA PRO A 118 -27.02 -25.25 8.43
C PRO A 118 -28.46 -25.69 8.68
N VAL A 119 -29.40 -24.74 8.85
CA VAL A 119 -30.82 -25.06 9.06
C VAL A 119 -31.39 -25.74 7.82
N TRP A 120 -31.09 -25.22 6.64
CA TRP A 120 -31.50 -25.82 5.37
C TRP A 120 -30.92 -27.22 5.15
N LYS A 121 -29.64 -27.43 5.48
CA LYS A 121 -29.00 -28.76 5.39
C LYS A 121 -29.60 -29.78 6.36
N ARG A 122 -30.16 -29.35 7.49
CA ARG A 122 -30.80 -30.21 8.51
C ARG A 122 -32.22 -30.66 8.17
N ARG A 123 -32.79 -30.22 7.04
CA ARG A 123 -34.19 -30.51 6.72
C ARG A 123 -34.48 -32.02 6.73
N PRO A 124 -35.62 -32.46 7.30
CA PRO A 124 -35.93 -33.89 7.50
C PRO A 124 -35.87 -34.76 6.23
N GLY A 125 -36.08 -34.17 5.06
CA GLY A 125 -35.97 -34.87 3.77
C GLY A 125 -34.55 -35.10 3.25
N ARG A 126 -33.50 -34.68 3.98
CA ARG A 126 -32.10 -34.83 3.55
C ARG A 126 -31.21 -35.55 4.55
N VAL A 127 -31.48 -35.40 5.85
CA VAL A 127 -30.69 -36.05 6.91
C VAL A 127 -31.61 -36.66 7.95
N VAL A 128 -31.23 -37.82 8.47
CA VAL A 128 -31.92 -38.52 9.56
C VAL A 128 -31.07 -38.49 10.85
N PRO A 129 -31.69 -38.50 12.04
CA PRO A 129 -30.96 -38.66 13.30
C PRO A 129 -30.20 -39.99 13.33
N LEU A 130 -29.03 -40.02 13.97
CA LEU A 130 -28.23 -41.25 14.11
C LEU A 130 -29.03 -42.40 14.75
N SER A 131 -29.86 -42.10 15.75
CA SER A 131 -30.72 -43.07 16.45
C SER A 131 -31.78 -43.75 15.58
N ALA A 132 -32.09 -43.18 14.41
CA ALA A 132 -33.02 -43.82 13.46
C ALA A 132 -32.38 -44.98 12.68
N VAL A 133 -31.05 -45.01 12.61
CA VAL A 133 -30.28 -46.00 11.84
C VAL A 133 -29.47 -46.92 12.77
N ASP A 134 -28.92 -46.39 13.85
CA ASP A 134 -28.16 -47.14 14.85
C ASP A 134 -29.08 -47.65 15.96
N ARG A 135 -29.69 -48.82 15.77
CA ARG A 135 -30.65 -49.41 16.72
C ARG A 135 -30.00 -49.96 17.99
N ASP A 136 -28.71 -50.32 17.91
CA ASP A 136 -27.97 -50.98 18.99
C ASP A 136 -26.99 -50.03 19.70
N ASP A 137 -27.06 -48.71 19.42
CA ASP A 137 -26.15 -47.65 19.91
C ASP A 137 -24.64 -47.93 19.68
N SER A 138 -24.32 -48.87 18.79
CA SER A 138 -22.94 -49.30 18.51
C SER A 138 -22.13 -48.26 17.76
N ILE A 139 -22.77 -47.42 16.94
CA ILE A 139 -22.13 -46.34 16.19
C ILE A 139 -22.07 -45.11 17.08
N ALA A 140 -23.14 -44.82 17.81
CA ALA A 140 -23.22 -43.70 18.74
C ALA A 140 -22.15 -43.77 19.84
N SER A 141 -21.92 -44.97 20.41
CA SER A 141 -20.85 -45.19 21.40
C SER A 141 -19.45 -44.98 20.82
N GLU A 142 -19.15 -45.55 19.65
CA GLU A 142 -17.84 -45.38 19.00
C GLU A 142 -17.58 -43.90 18.63
N LEU A 143 -18.59 -43.18 18.14
CA LEU A 143 -18.47 -41.76 17.82
C LEU A 143 -18.29 -40.90 19.08
N ALA A 144 -18.93 -41.26 20.19
CA ALA A 144 -18.75 -40.60 21.47
C ALA A 144 -17.32 -40.81 21.99
N GLU A 145 -16.83 -42.06 22.00
CA GLU A 145 -15.46 -42.43 22.36
C GLU A 145 -14.44 -41.60 21.56
N LEU A 146 -14.57 -41.59 20.22
CA LEU A 146 -13.67 -40.83 19.35
C LEU A 146 -13.71 -39.32 19.63
N ALA A 147 -14.88 -38.76 19.93
CA ALA A 147 -15.04 -37.33 20.17
C ALA A 147 -14.53 -36.87 21.55
N THR A 148 -14.78 -37.64 22.61
CA THR A 148 -14.44 -37.26 23.98
C THR A 148 -13.12 -37.83 24.45
N GLU A 149 -12.84 -39.11 24.19
CA GLU A 149 -11.67 -39.78 24.75
C GLU A 149 -10.44 -39.62 23.85
N VAL A 150 -10.64 -39.66 22.53
CA VAL A 150 -9.54 -39.60 21.56
C VAL A 150 -9.24 -38.16 21.13
N ALA A 151 -10.25 -37.42 20.68
CA ALA A 151 -10.09 -36.05 20.19
C ALA A 151 -10.13 -34.97 21.29
N ASP A 152 -10.49 -35.34 22.53
CA ASP A 152 -10.62 -34.45 23.70
C ASP A 152 -11.41 -33.16 23.38
N LEU A 153 -12.55 -33.32 22.68
CA LEU A 153 -13.38 -32.18 22.34
C LEU A 153 -14.18 -31.74 23.57
N ALA A 154 -14.04 -30.46 23.94
CA ALA A 154 -14.80 -29.84 25.04
C ALA A 154 -16.33 -29.94 24.88
N ARG A 155 -16.84 -30.18 23.66
CA ARG A 155 -18.25 -30.46 23.38
C ARG A 155 -18.36 -31.48 22.26
N THR A 156 -19.21 -32.49 22.46
CA THR A 156 -19.52 -33.48 21.43
C THR A 156 -20.33 -32.87 20.29
N PRO A 157 -19.95 -33.10 19.03
CA PRO A 157 -20.76 -32.67 17.89
C PRO A 157 -22.04 -33.50 17.79
N ARG A 158 -23.08 -32.93 17.19
CA ARG A 158 -24.28 -33.70 16.84
C ARG A 158 -24.01 -34.56 15.60
N PHE A 159 -24.32 -35.84 15.65
CA PHE A 159 -24.20 -36.73 14.50
C PHE A 159 -25.55 -36.93 13.81
N VAL A 160 -25.55 -36.86 12.48
CA VAL A 160 -26.70 -37.14 11.60
C VAL A 160 -26.23 -37.98 10.41
N ILE A 161 -27.15 -38.66 9.73
CA ILE A 161 -26.84 -39.50 8.56
C ILE A 161 -27.56 -38.94 7.33
N ASP A 162 -26.85 -38.85 6.20
CA ASP A 162 -27.46 -38.71 4.87
C ASP A 162 -27.51 -40.09 4.21
N PRO A 163 -28.66 -40.79 4.26
CA PRO A 163 -28.77 -42.15 3.75
C PRO A 163 -28.73 -42.21 2.22
N ALA A 164 -29.00 -41.10 1.51
CA ALA A 164 -28.98 -41.04 0.06
C ALA A 164 -27.54 -40.87 -0.49
N ALA A 165 -26.61 -40.37 0.32
CA ALA A 165 -25.22 -40.21 -0.06
C ALA A 165 -24.47 -41.56 -0.05
N MET A 166 -24.19 -42.11 -1.23
CA MET A 166 -23.48 -43.41 -1.40
C MET A 166 -21.95 -43.31 -1.29
N SER A 167 -21.38 -42.11 -1.14
CA SER A 167 -19.93 -41.96 -0.99
C SER A 167 -19.47 -42.31 0.42
N ALA A 168 -18.26 -42.86 0.57
CA ALA A 168 -17.65 -43.17 1.86
C ALA A 168 -16.98 -41.92 2.48
N ASN A 169 -17.75 -40.85 2.66
CA ASN A 169 -17.29 -39.57 3.19
C ASN A 169 -18.19 -39.09 4.35
N ALA A 170 -17.76 -38.02 5.01
CA ALA A 170 -18.56 -37.29 5.97
C ALA A 170 -18.38 -35.78 5.72
N VAL A 171 -19.30 -34.97 6.26
CA VAL A 171 -19.26 -33.52 6.11
C VAL A 171 -19.66 -32.84 7.41
N VAL A 172 -18.86 -31.90 7.88
CA VAL A 172 -19.24 -31.01 8.99
C VAL A 172 -19.99 -29.75 8.51
N PHE A 173 -21.04 -29.36 9.23
CA PHE A 173 -21.72 -28.08 9.05
C PHE A 173 -22.23 -27.49 10.37
N GLY A 174 -22.64 -26.21 10.35
CA GLY A 174 -23.09 -25.48 11.54
C GLY A 174 -22.12 -24.37 11.93
N SER A 175 -21.95 -24.16 13.23
CA SER A 175 -20.93 -23.26 13.78
C SER A 175 -19.99 -24.05 14.68
N THR A 176 -18.79 -23.52 14.90
CA THR A 176 -17.82 -24.11 15.83
C THR A 176 -18.39 -24.36 17.23
N ARG A 177 -19.37 -23.56 17.68
CA ARG A 177 -20.02 -23.75 19.00
C ARG A 177 -21.09 -24.84 19.01
N ARG A 178 -21.68 -25.17 17.87
CA ARG A 178 -22.74 -26.18 17.69
C ARG A 178 -22.53 -26.96 16.39
N PRO A 179 -21.42 -27.71 16.28
CA PRO A 179 -21.08 -28.46 15.07
C PRO A 179 -22.04 -29.63 14.87
N THR A 180 -22.33 -29.96 13.62
CA THR A 180 -23.07 -31.15 13.22
C THR A 180 -22.27 -31.89 12.16
N ILE A 181 -21.96 -33.16 12.43
CA ILE A 181 -21.26 -34.05 11.51
C ILE A 181 -22.31 -34.92 10.82
N CYS A 182 -22.34 -34.87 9.50
CA CYS A 182 -23.20 -35.69 8.67
C CYS A 182 -22.39 -36.81 8.04
N LEU A 183 -22.70 -38.04 8.44
CA LEU A 183 -22.09 -39.25 7.89
C LEU A 183 -22.88 -39.67 6.65
N HIS A 184 -22.20 -39.93 5.54
CA HIS A 184 -22.86 -40.46 4.36
C HIS A 184 -23.17 -41.96 4.55
N GLY A 185 -24.28 -42.44 3.99
CA GLY A 185 -24.67 -43.85 4.06
C GLY A 185 -23.56 -44.81 3.58
N GLY A 186 -22.83 -44.44 2.53
CA GLY A 186 -21.68 -45.23 2.04
C GLY A 186 -20.54 -45.39 3.05
N LEU A 187 -20.34 -44.42 3.96
CA LEU A 187 -19.32 -44.50 5.02
C LEU A 187 -19.75 -45.47 6.11
N ILE A 188 -21.05 -45.52 6.44
CA ILE A 188 -21.62 -46.46 7.40
C ILE A 188 -21.48 -47.90 6.90
N VAL A 189 -21.76 -48.14 5.61
CA VAL A 189 -21.55 -49.46 4.99
C VAL A 189 -20.08 -49.86 5.01
N ARG A 190 -19.17 -48.92 4.74
CA ARG A 190 -17.72 -49.16 4.74
C ARG A 190 -17.18 -49.54 6.13
N ARG A 191 -17.82 -49.09 7.22
CA ARG A 191 -17.41 -49.42 8.61
C ARG A 191 -17.24 -50.92 8.83
N ALA A 192 -18.11 -51.76 8.26
CA ALA A 192 -18.03 -53.22 8.44
C ALA A 192 -16.82 -53.85 7.72
N ALA A 193 -16.43 -53.31 6.56
CA ALA A 193 -15.34 -53.85 5.75
C ALA A 193 -13.97 -53.21 6.07
N ASP A 194 -13.96 -51.95 6.53
CA ASP A 194 -12.77 -51.16 6.82
C ASP A 194 -13.03 -50.24 8.04
N PRO A 195 -13.09 -50.80 9.27
CA PRO A 195 -13.34 -50.03 10.49
C PRO A 195 -12.29 -48.95 10.74
N THR A 196 -11.03 -49.24 10.40
CA THR A 196 -9.92 -48.30 10.57
C THR A 196 -10.02 -47.13 9.60
N GLY A 197 -10.47 -47.35 8.36
CA GLY A 197 -10.80 -46.30 7.40
C GLY A 197 -11.99 -45.44 7.85
N PHE A 198 -13.01 -46.05 8.46
CA PHE A 198 -14.12 -45.32 9.09
C PHE A 198 -13.62 -44.39 10.20
N ARG A 199 -12.84 -44.91 11.16
CA ARG A 199 -12.26 -44.11 12.25
C ARG A 199 -11.39 -42.97 11.73
N ALA A 200 -10.60 -43.21 10.68
CA ALA A 200 -9.75 -42.17 10.07
C ALA A 200 -10.57 -40.99 9.49
N VAL A 201 -11.65 -41.28 8.76
CA VAL A 201 -12.54 -40.24 8.23
C VAL A 201 -13.24 -39.47 9.35
N VAL A 202 -13.75 -40.17 10.37
CA VAL A 202 -14.41 -39.52 11.51
C VAL A 202 -13.43 -38.63 12.28
N LEU A 203 -12.20 -39.10 12.55
CA LEU A 203 -11.17 -38.30 13.23
C LEU A 203 -10.78 -37.06 12.41
N HIS A 204 -10.75 -37.14 11.08
CA HIS A 204 -10.53 -35.98 10.20
C HIS A 204 -11.67 -34.94 10.32
N GLU A 205 -12.93 -35.37 10.28
CA GLU A 205 -14.06 -34.44 10.47
C GLU A 205 -14.09 -33.84 11.89
N LEU A 206 -13.77 -34.63 12.92
CA LEU A 206 -13.59 -34.14 14.29
C LEU A 206 -12.43 -33.15 14.38
N ALA A 207 -11.39 -33.31 13.56
CA ALA A 207 -10.25 -32.42 13.54
C ALA A 207 -10.63 -31.03 13.03
N HIS A 208 -11.51 -30.94 12.03
CA HIS A 208 -12.11 -29.67 11.64
C HIS A 208 -12.91 -29.01 12.76
N VAL A 209 -13.61 -29.79 13.58
CA VAL A 209 -14.32 -29.26 14.77
C VAL A 209 -13.32 -28.74 15.81
N GLY A 210 -12.31 -29.54 16.15
CA GLY A 210 -11.28 -29.19 17.14
C GLY A 210 -10.45 -27.97 16.72
N ASN A 211 -10.10 -27.87 15.44
CA ASN A 211 -9.37 -26.73 14.86
C ASN A 211 -10.25 -25.50 14.64
N ARG A 212 -11.56 -25.58 14.92
CA ARG A 212 -12.54 -24.51 14.78
C ARG A 212 -12.77 -24.06 13.34
N ASP A 213 -12.68 -25.00 12.40
CA ASP A 213 -12.65 -24.69 10.99
C ASP A 213 -14.01 -24.37 10.37
N VAL A 214 -15.05 -24.95 10.97
CA VAL A 214 -16.43 -24.91 10.47
C VAL A 214 -16.92 -23.48 10.25
N THR A 215 -16.84 -22.61 11.27
CA THR A 215 -17.38 -21.24 11.15
C THR A 215 -16.71 -20.46 10.03
N VAL A 216 -15.38 -20.45 10.00
CA VAL A 216 -14.63 -19.66 9.01
C VAL A 216 -14.89 -20.20 7.60
N THR A 217 -14.92 -21.52 7.39
CA THR A 217 -15.18 -22.10 6.06
C THR A 217 -16.56 -21.70 5.53
N TYR A 218 -17.62 -21.85 6.34
CA TYR A 218 -18.97 -21.47 5.90
C TYR A 218 -19.14 -19.96 5.75
N LEU A 219 -18.50 -19.15 6.61
CA LEU A 219 -18.50 -17.70 6.48
C LEU A 219 -17.81 -17.25 5.19
N THR A 220 -16.64 -17.81 4.85
CA THR A 220 -15.95 -17.53 3.56
C THR A 220 -16.85 -17.87 2.38
N VAL A 221 -17.52 -19.03 2.40
CA VAL A 221 -18.41 -19.45 1.31
C VAL A 221 -19.63 -18.54 1.21
N ALA A 222 -20.23 -18.15 2.33
CA ALA A 222 -21.38 -17.27 2.36
C ALA A 222 -21.01 -15.87 1.85
N LEU A 223 -19.95 -15.28 2.39
CA LEU A 223 -19.44 -13.97 1.98
C LEU A 223 -19.13 -13.93 0.48
N TRP A 224 -18.44 -14.95 -0.04
CA TRP A 224 -18.14 -15.04 -1.47
C TRP A 224 -19.39 -15.04 -2.33
N ARG A 225 -20.41 -15.84 -1.97
CA ARG A 225 -21.67 -15.91 -2.73
C ARG A 225 -22.44 -14.60 -2.69
N VAL A 226 -22.46 -13.94 -1.53
CA VAL A 226 -23.13 -12.65 -1.37
C VAL A 226 -22.41 -11.57 -2.15
N PHE A 227 -21.08 -11.53 -2.10
CA PHE A 227 -20.28 -10.62 -2.92
C PHE A 227 -20.55 -10.83 -4.42
N LEU A 228 -20.55 -12.07 -4.91
CA LEU A 228 -20.83 -12.37 -6.32
C LEU A 228 -22.20 -11.85 -6.78
N THR A 229 -23.20 -11.89 -5.90
CA THR A 229 -24.59 -11.58 -6.25
C THR A 229 -24.97 -10.12 -6.01
N LEU A 230 -24.53 -9.53 -4.89
CA LEU A 230 -24.91 -8.18 -4.49
C LEU A 230 -23.92 -7.10 -4.94
N VAL A 231 -22.71 -7.47 -5.36
CA VAL A 231 -21.66 -6.50 -5.73
C VAL A 231 -21.20 -6.76 -7.15
N LEU A 232 -20.61 -7.92 -7.39
CA LEU A 232 -19.98 -8.21 -8.68
C LEU A 232 -21.00 -8.20 -9.82
N LEU A 233 -22.16 -8.83 -9.64
CA LEU A 233 -23.18 -8.89 -10.69
C LEU A 233 -23.71 -7.49 -11.06
N PRO A 234 -24.17 -6.63 -10.12
CA PRO A 234 -24.55 -5.25 -10.44
C PRO A 234 -23.43 -4.46 -11.11
N TYR A 235 -22.20 -4.59 -10.63
CA TYR A 235 -21.04 -3.93 -11.21
C TYR A 235 -20.79 -4.37 -12.67
N LEU A 236 -20.75 -5.68 -12.94
CA LEU A 236 -20.59 -6.20 -14.29
C LEU A 236 -21.73 -5.82 -15.23
N VAL A 237 -22.96 -5.76 -14.72
CA VAL A 237 -24.13 -5.30 -15.51
C VAL A 237 -23.95 -3.83 -15.86
N TRP A 238 -23.58 -2.99 -14.90
CA TRP A 238 -23.31 -1.57 -15.16
C TRP A 238 -22.17 -1.39 -16.17
N THR A 239 -21.02 -2.05 -15.96
CA THR A 239 -19.89 -1.97 -16.89
C THR A 239 -20.27 -2.46 -18.29
N ALA A 240 -21.08 -3.51 -18.40
CA ALA A 240 -21.56 -3.99 -19.70
C ALA A 240 -22.53 -3.01 -20.38
N VAL A 241 -23.39 -2.34 -19.61
CA VAL A 241 -24.27 -1.29 -20.14
C VAL A 241 -23.43 -0.10 -20.61
N ALA A 242 -22.51 0.41 -19.78
CA ALA A 242 -21.59 1.50 -20.12
C ALA A 242 -20.85 1.19 -21.44
N PHE A 243 -20.29 -0.01 -21.58
CA PHE A 243 -19.59 -0.44 -22.79
C PHE A 243 -20.47 -0.45 -24.06
N VAL A 244 -21.78 -0.62 -23.92
CA VAL A 244 -22.74 -0.64 -25.04
C VAL A 244 -23.28 0.74 -25.35
N THR A 245 -23.49 1.58 -24.34
CA THR A 245 -24.15 2.89 -24.49
C THR A 245 -23.17 4.04 -24.72
N GLU A 246 -21.97 3.98 -24.15
CA GLU A 246 -20.99 5.05 -24.21
C GLU A 246 -20.15 5.16 -25.49
N PRO A 247 -19.99 4.15 -26.37
CA PRO A 247 -19.28 4.36 -27.64
C PRO A 247 -19.88 5.45 -28.56
N GLN A 248 -21.09 5.92 -28.25
CA GLN A 248 -21.76 7.03 -28.92
C GLN A 248 -21.53 8.38 -28.24
N SER A 249 -21.00 8.40 -27.01
CA SER A 249 -20.56 9.62 -26.34
C SER A 249 -19.24 10.06 -26.93
N VAL A 250 -19.04 11.36 -26.95
CA VAL A 250 -17.80 11.95 -27.44
C VAL A 250 -16.64 11.68 -26.45
N ASP A 251 -16.97 11.29 -25.21
CA ASP A 251 -16.04 11.01 -24.11
C ASP A 251 -15.50 9.56 -24.12
N TRP A 252 -16.02 8.67 -24.97
CA TRP A 252 -15.61 7.25 -25.01
C TRP A 252 -14.09 7.02 -25.12
N SER A 253 -13.39 7.89 -25.85
CA SER A 253 -11.92 7.78 -25.96
C SER A 253 -11.20 8.03 -24.63
N ILE A 254 -11.80 8.79 -23.71
CA ILE A 254 -11.33 9.03 -22.34
C ILE A 254 -11.63 7.79 -21.49
N ASP A 255 -12.86 7.29 -21.57
CA ASP A 255 -13.36 6.29 -20.61
C ASP A 255 -13.00 4.85 -20.99
N ALA A 256 -12.79 4.55 -22.27
CA ALA A 256 -12.56 3.17 -22.74
C ALA A 256 -11.36 2.48 -22.08
N PRO A 257 -10.16 3.10 -21.94
CA PRO A 257 -9.04 2.48 -21.23
C PRO A 257 -9.38 2.17 -19.76
N SER A 258 -10.02 3.10 -19.06
CA SER A 258 -10.42 2.92 -17.66
C SER A 258 -11.47 1.81 -17.53
N LEU A 259 -12.49 1.77 -18.40
CA LEU A 259 -13.49 0.69 -18.43
C LEU A 259 -12.87 -0.69 -18.67
N VAL A 260 -11.93 -0.82 -19.60
CA VAL A 260 -11.26 -2.12 -19.84
C VAL A 260 -10.38 -2.49 -18.64
N ARG A 261 -9.68 -1.53 -18.02
CA ARG A 261 -8.93 -1.75 -16.76
C ARG A 261 -9.84 -2.19 -15.64
N ASN A 262 -11.02 -1.61 -15.50
CA ASN A 262 -12.04 -1.99 -14.54
C ASN A 262 -12.51 -3.44 -14.72
N VAL A 263 -12.65 -3.90 -15.97
CA VAL A 263 -12.90 -5.32 -16.28
C VAL A 263 -11.71 -6.20 -15.89
N LEU A 264 -10.49 -5.81 -16.25
CA LEU A 264 -9.27 -6.56 -15.88
C LEU A 264 -9.08 -6.65 -14.37
N PHE A 265 -9.31 -5.55 -13.65
CA PHE A 265 -9.33 -5.46 -12.20
C PHE A 265 -10.35 -6.43 -11.62
N THR A 266 -11.55 -6.47 -12.19
CA THR A 266 -12.59 -7.39 -11.77
C THR A 266 -12.18 -8.85 -11.97
N VAL A 267 -11.62 -9.19 -13.14
CA VAL A 267 -11.11 -10.54 -13.44
C VAL A 267 -9.97 -10.93 -12.49
N LEU A 268 -9.02 -10.02 -12.25
CA LEU A 268 -7.93 -10.22 -11.32
C LEU A 268 -8.46 -10.45 -9.90
N MET A 269 -9.34 -9.57 -9.42
CA MET A 269 -9.91 -9.65 -8.07
C MET A 269 -10.69 -10.96 -7.87
N VAL A 270 -11.53 -11.37 -8.83
CA VAL A 270 -12.25 -12.65 -8.78
C VAL A 270 -11.28 -13.83 -8.71
N THR A 271 -10.24 -13.80 -9.53
CA THR A 271 -9.20 -14.83 -9.57
C THR A 271 -8.44 -14.89 -8.24
N LEU A 272 -8.02 -13.74 -7.69
CA LEU A 272 -7.32 -13.65 -6.41
C LEU A 272 -8.17 -14.19 -5.27
N VAL A 273 -9.44 -13.79 -5.18
CA VAL A 273 -10.37 -14.24 -4.14
C VAL A 273 -10.59 -15.75 -4.24
N TYR A 274 -10.78 -16.27 -5.45
CA TYR A 274 -10.97 -17.70 -5.66
C TYR A 274 -9.73 -18.51 -5.26
N LEU A 275 -8.54 -18.06 -5.65
CA LEU A 275 -7.27 -18.70 -5.30
C LEU A 275 -6.98 -18.61 -3.80
N ALA A 276 -7.21 -17.46 -3.17
CA ALA A 276 -7.03 -17.27 -1.73
C ALA A 276 -8.00 -18.16 -0.93
N ARG A 277 -9.26 -18.24 -1.35
CA ARG A 277 -10.23 -19.18 -0.78
C ARG A 277 -9.74 -20.62 -0.92
N SER A 278 -9.25 -21.01 -2.09
CA SER A 278 -8.77 -22.37 -2.35
C SER A 278 -7.52 -22.72 -1.52
N ASP A 279 -6.60 -21.78 -1.33
CA ASP A 279 -5.44 -21.92 -0.44
C ASP A 279 -5.85 -22.09 1.03
N VAL A 280 -6.77 -21.23 1.51
CA VAL A 280 -7.28 -21.32 2.88
C VAL A 280 -7.94 -22.67 3.11
N LEU A 281 -8.81 -23.13 2.20
CA LEU A 281 -9.44 -24.45 2.33
C LEU A 281 -8.41 -25.57 2.33
N ARG A 282 -7.45 -25.57 1.39
CA ARG A 282 -6.41 -26.59 1.29
C ARG A 282 -5.55 -26.67 2.54
N SER A 283 -5.13 -25.53 3.09
CA SER A 283 -4.30 -25.50 4.29
C SER A 283 -4.99 -26.16 5.49
N ARG A 284 -6.32 -26.03 5.59
CA ARG A 284 -7.11 -26.58 6.70
C ARG A 284 -7.31 -28.06 6.60
N GLU A 285 -7.49 -28.59 5.39
CA GLU A 285 -7.52 -30.04 5.14
C GLU A 285 -6.23 -30.69 5.64
N ILE A 286 -5.07 -30.06 5.37
CA ILE A 286 -3.77 -30.55 5.84
C ILE A 286 -3.68 -30.50 7.38
N TYR A 287 -4.14 -29.42 8.02
CA TYR A 287 -4.17 -29.35 9.49
C TYR A 287 -5.15 -30.34 10.13
N ALA A 288 -6.26 -30.63 9.46
CA ALA A 288 -7.19 -31.65 9.91
C ALA A 288 -6.58 -33.04 9.79
N ASP A 289 -5.85 -33.34 8.71
CA ASP A 289 -5.10 -34.59 8.56
C ASP A 289 -4.08 -34.80 9.67
N LEU A 290 -3.31 -33.76 10.00
CA LEU A 290 -2.29 -33.82 11.05
C LEU A 290 -2.90 -34.04 12.43
N ALA A 291 -3.98 -33.31 12.74
CA ALA A 291 -4.68 -33.48 14.00
C ALA A 291 -5.28 -34.88 14.12
N ALA A 292 -5.94 -35.38 13.07
CA ALA A 292 -6.46 -36.75 13.02
C ALA A 292 -5.33 -37.79 13.21
N ALA A 293 -4.18 -37.62 12.55
CA ALA A 293 -3.03 -38.51 12.72
C ALA A 293 -2.43 -38.42 14.13
N CYS A 294 -2.43 -37.24 14.77
CA CYS A 294 -2.00 -37.09 16.17
C CYS A 294 -2.96 -37.78 17.15
N TRP A 295 -4.24 -37.86 16.77
CA TRP A 295 -5.28 -38.59 17.49
C TRP A 295 -5.31 -40.10 17.16
N GLY A 296 -4.32 -40.62 16.44
CA GLY A 296 -4.18 -42.05 16.19
C GLY A 296 -4.89 -42.59 14.95
N ALA A 297 -5.38 -41.73 14.05
CA ALA A 297 -5.90 -42.18 12.76
C ALA A 297 -4.81 -42.88 11.93
N HIS A 298 -5.13 -44.05 11.37
CA HIS A 298 -4.18 -44.86 10.60
C HIS A 298 -3.87 -44.27 9.23
N GLN A 299 -2.58 -44.23 8.86
CA GLN A 299 -2.09 -43.65 7.60
C GLN A 299 -2.70 -44.29 6.33
N HIS A 300 -3.16 -45.53 6.39
CA HIS A 300 -3.80 -46.20 5.26
C HIS A 300 -5.14 -45.53 4.86
N GLY A 301 -5.75 -44.73 5.74
CA GLY A 301 -6.94 -43.94 5.42
C GLY A 301 -6.71 -42.86 4.35
N TRP A 302 -5.44 -42.53 4.08
CA TRP A 302 -5.01 -41.57 3.07
C TRP A 302 -4.34 -42.21 1.85
N ALA A 303 -4.48 -43.53 1.68
CA ALA A 303 -3.94 -44.22 0.50
C ALA A 303 -4.60 -43.65 -0.78
N PRO A 304 -3.82 -43.22 -1.78
CA PRO A 304 -4.39 -42.70 -3.01
C PRO A 304 -5.19 -43.81 -3.73
N PRO A 305 -6.33 -43.48 -4.36
CA PRO A 305 -6.88 -44.35 -5.40
C PRO A 305 -5.81 -44.55 -6.48
N ALA A 306 -5.77 -45.74 -7.10
CA ALA A 306 -4.71 -46.26 -7.97
C ALA A 306 -3.85 -45.19 -8.68
N PRO A 307 -2.50 -45.32 -8.65
CA PRO A 307 -1.61 -44.28 -9.14
C PRO A 307 -1.95 -43.92 -10.60
N PRO A 308 -2.09 -42.62 -10.93
CA PRO A 308 -2.33 -42.22 -12.31
C PRO A 308 -1.14 -42.65 -13.19
N PRO A 309 -1.37 -42.98 -14.47
CA PRO A 309 -0.30 -43.37 -15.38
C PRO A 309 0.79 -42.29 -15.45
N ASP A 310 2.04 -42.70 -15.67
CA ASP A 310 3.21 -41.82 -15.71
C ASP A 310 3.04 -40.77 -16.82
N ARG A 311 2.68 -39.54 -16.44
CA ARG A 311 2.50 -38.42 -17.37
C ARG A 311 3.76 -37.55 -17.41
N GLY A 312 4.16 -37.15 -18.62
CA GLY A 312 5.37 -36.34 -18.87
C GLY A 312 5.44 -35.02 -18.11
N ALA A 313 6.61 -34.38 -18.09
CA ALA A 313 6.89 -33.16 -17.31
C ALA A 313 5.89 -32.01 -17.54
N LEU A 314 5.40 -31.85 -18.77
CA LEU A 314 4.43 -30.81 -19.15
C LEU A 314 3.03 -31.05 -18.55
N TRP A 315 2.62 -32.31 -18.41
CA TRP A 315 1.36 -32.65 -17.72
C TRP A 315 1.49 -32.52 -16.20
N ARG A 316 2.69 -32.67 -15.64
CA ARG A 316 2.96 -32.39 -14.22
C ARG A 316 2.88 -30.89 -13.92
N THR A 317 3.38 -30.02 -14.80
CA THR A 317 3.25 -28.56 -14.64
C THR A 317 1.81 -28.10 -14.80
N LEU A 318 1.10 -28.56 -15.84
CA LEU A 318 -0.34 -28.30 -16.01
C LEU A 318 -1.16 -28.84 -14.83
N GLY A 319 -0.85 -30.04 -14.35
CA GLY A 319 -1.50 -30.61 -13.18
C GLY A 319 -1.31 -29.75 -11.93
N SER A 320 -0.16 -29.11 -11.76
CA SER A 320 0.13 -28.21 -10.62
C SER A 320 -0.59 -26.88 -10.75
N PHE A 321 -0.78 -26.40 -11.98
CA PHE A 321 -1.64 -25.24 -12.23
C PHE A 321 -3.12 -25.56 -11.95
N VAL A 322 -3.64 -26.68 -12.46
CA VAL A 322 -5.00 -27.16 -12.17
C VAL A 322 -5.22 -27.39 -10.68
N GLU A 323 -4.18 -27.79 -9.95
CA GLU A 323 -4.25 -27.93 -8.50
C GLU A 323 -4.57 -26.61 -7.80
N LEU A 324 -4.06 -25.46 -8.27
CA LEU A 324 -4.37 -24.14 -7.71
C LEU A 324 -5.88 -23.87 -7.65
N TRP A 325 -6.63 -24.45 -8.59
CA TRP A 325 -8.07 -24.28 -8.70
C TRP A 325 -8.89 -25.26 -7.86
N ARG A 326 -8.24 -26.27 -7.24
CA ARG A 326 -8.91 -27.27 -6.40
C ARG A 326 -8.89 -26.85 -4.92
N THR A 327 -10.01 -27.12 -4.24
CA THR A 327 -10.18 -26.85 -2.81
C THR A 327 -9.53 -27.91 -1.92
N HIS A 328 -9.31 -29.13 -2.43
CA HIS A 328 -8.63 -30.20 -1.70
C HIS A 328 -7.19 -30.39 -2.18
N PRO A 329 -6.24 -30.61 -1.25
CA PRO A 329 -4.87 -30.95 -1.60
C PRO A 329 -4.82 -32.32 -2.30
N ARG A 330 -3.77 -32.54 -3.08
CA ARG A 330 -3.50 -33.85 -3.66
C ARG A 330 -3.16 -34.88 -2.58
N TRP A 331 -3.44 -36.15 -2.85
CA TRP A 331 -3.17 -37.25 -1.92
C TRP A 331 -1.69 -37.42 -1.58
N ASP A 332 -0.78 -37.19 -2.54
CA ASP A 332 0.67 -37.21 -2.33
C ASP A 332 1.10 -36.12 -1.34
N LEU A 333 0.56 -34.89 -1.48
CA LEU A 333 0.83 -33.80 -0.56
C LEU A 333 0.29 -34.08 0.86
N ARG A 334 -0.91 -34.65 0.98
CA ARG A 334 -1.49 -35.06 2.27
C ARG A 334 -0.60 -36.10 2.95
N LEU A 335 -0.21 -37.15 2.23
CA LEU A 335 0.68 -38.18 2.76
C LEU A 335 2.08 -37.64 3.11
N ALA A 336 2.63 -36.74 2.27
CA ALA A 336 3.91 -36.08 2.54
C ALA A 336 3.84 -35.20 3.79
N SER A 337 2.75 -34.47 4.02
CA SER A 337 2.59 -33.66 5.24
C SER A 337 2.54 -34.50 6.52
N LEU A 338 2.03 -35.73 6.45
CA LEU A 338 2.03 -36.65 7.59
C LEU A 338 3.41 -37.23 7.91
N THR A 339 4.34 -37.23 6.94
CA THR A 339 5.66 -37.89 7.03
C THR A 339 6.84 -36.92 7.15
N ASP A 340 6.73 -35.72 6.58
CA ASP A 340 7.71 -34.62 6.71
C ASP A 340 7.02 -33.31 7.15
N PRO A 341 7.15 -32.92 8.43
CA PRO A 341 6.59 -31.67 8.95
C PRO A 341 7.07 -30.45 8.16
N ALA A 342 8.25 -30.51 7.54
CA ALA A 342 8.83 -29.37 6.83
C ALA A 342 7.98 -28.86 5.66
N VAL A 343 7.12 -29.71 5.08
CA VAL A 343 6.19 -29.33 4.03
C VAL A 343 5.22 -28.24 4.52
N LEU A 344 4.84 -28.26 5.79
CA LEU A 344 3.91 -27.32 6.43
C LEU A 344 4.56 -25.98 6.80
N PHE A 345 5.87 -26.01 7.02
CA PHE A 345 6.68 -24.86 7.38
C PHE A 345 7.33 -24.22 6.17
N GLY A 346 7.12 -24.79 4.97
CA GLY A 346 7.50 -24.16 3.71
C GLY A 346 6.83 -22.79 3.56
N VAL A 347 7.52 -21.89 2.86
CA VAL A 347 6.97 -20.58 2.50
C VAL A 347 6.48 -20.67 1.05
N PRO A 348 5.21 -21.04 0.83
CA PRO A 348 4.69 -21.21 -0.52
C PRO A 348 4.67 -19.86 -1.26
N ALA A 349 4.98 -19.91 -2.57
CA ALA A 349 5.03 -18.74 -3.44
C ALA A 349 3.65 -18.07 -3.62
N LEU A 350 2.64 -18.88 -3.95
CA LEU A 350 1.30 -18.40 -4.26
C LEU A 350 0.68 -17.57 -3.10
N PRO A 351 0.67 -18.03 -1.83
CA PRO A 351 0.06 -17.24 -0.77
C PRO A 351 0.75 -15.90 -0.54
N LEU A 352 2.06 -15.79 -0.78
CA LEU A 352 2.75 -14.51 -0.69
C LEU A 352 2.43 -13.60 -1.87
N PHE A 353 2.34 -14.14 -3.09
CA PHE A 353 1.82 -13.41 -4.24
C PHE A 353 0.41 -12.88 -3.99
N LEU A 354 -0.50 -13.73 -3.51
CA LEU A 354 -1.88 -13.35 -3.18
C LEU A 354 -1.91 -12.29 -2.06
N THR A 355 -1.04 -12.40 -1.05
CA THR A 355 -0.94 -11.42 0.03
C THR A 355 -0.51 -10.05 -0.51
N GLY A 356 0.49 -10.02 -1.39
CA GLY A 356 0.97 -8.78 -2.00
C GLY A 356 -0.08 -8.13 -2.90
N ALA A 357 -0.70 -8.92 -3.77
CA ALA A 357 -1.75 -8.43 -4.66
C ALA A 357 -2.95 -7.88 -3.86
N ALA A 358 -3.44 -8.64 -2.87
CA ALA A 358 -4.55 -8.19 -2.02
C ALA A 358 -4.20 -6.92 -1.23
N ALA A 359 -2.95 -6.77 -0.78
CA ALA A 359 -2.51 -5.59 -0.05
C ALA A 359 -2.59 -4.32 -0.89
N THR A 360 -2.01 -4.36 -2.10
CA THR A 360 -2.10 -3.25 -3.05
C THR A 360 -3.55 -2.94 -3.41
N LEU A 361 -4.37 -3.97 -3.70
CA LEU A 361 -5.79 -3.75 -4.00
C LEU A 361 -6.54 -3.11 -2.84
N ILE A 362 -6.32 -3.56 -1.59
CA ILE A 362 -6.94 -2.93 -0.42
C ILE A 362 -6.46 -1.48 -0.29
N GLN A 363 -5.16 -1.24 -0.41
CA GLN A 363 -4.55 0.08 -0.26
C GLN A 363 -5.16 1.09 -1.25
N THR A 364 -5.23 0.73 -2.53
CA THR A 364 -5.78 1.61 -3.56
C THR A 364 -7.28 1.78 -3.39
N GLN A 365 -8.04 0.70 -3.25
CA GLN A 365 -9.50 0.80 -3.15
C GLN A 365 -9.95 1.55 -1.89
N ALA A 366 -9.23 1.40 -0.78
CA ALA A 366 -9.50 2.15 0.44
C ALA A 366 -9.15 3.63 0.29
N ARG A 367 -8.06 3.96 -0.42
CA ARG A 367 -7.71 5.35 -0.70
C ARG A 367 -8.70 6.00 -1.65
N ASN A 368 -9.09 5.33 -2.73
CA ASN A 368 -10.05 5.87 -3.70
C ASN A 368 -11.38 6.15 -2.99
N TYR A 369 -11.81 5.23 -2.13
CA TYR A 369 -12.97 5.45 -1.28
C TYR A 369 -12.77 6.61 -0.28
N ALA A 370 -11.63 6.67 0.42
CA ALA A 370 -11.36 7.70 1.41
C ALA A 370 -11.19 9.09 0.79
N GLY A 371 -10.56 9.21 -0.38
CA GLY A 371 -10.37 10.49 -1.07
C GLY A 371 -11.70 11.17 -1.40
N GLN A 372 -12.73 10.39 -1.70
CA GLN A 372 -14.09 10.89 -1.97
C GLN A 372 -14.78 11.49 -0.73
N TYR A 373 -14.49 10.97 0.48
CA TYR A 373 -15.24 11.33 1.70
C TYR A 373 -14.43 12.03 2.79
N LEU A 374 -13.11 11.88 2.77
CA LEU A 374 -12.19 12.26 3.84
C LEU A 374 -11.04 13.12 3.29
N HIS A 375 -11.27 13.88 2.21
CA HIS A 375 -10.25 14.76 1.61
C HIS A 375 -9.68 15.76 2.63
N ASP A 376 -10.50 16.25 3.56
CA ASP A 376 -10.07 17.14 4.66
C ASP A 376 -9.25 16.44 5.76
N VAL A 377 -9.25 15.11 5.80
CA VAL A 377 -8.59 14.33 6.85
C VAL A 377 -7.19 13.93 6.39
N THR A 378 -6.23 14.80 6.70
CA THR A 378 -4.83 14.66 6.29
C THR A 378 -4.15 13.34 6.68
N TRP A 379 -4.59 12.69 7.76
CA TRP A 379 -4.00 11.43 8.27
C TRP A 379 -4.66 10.14 7.74
N SER A 380 -5.67 10.27 6.86
CA SER A 380 -6.43 9.11 6.36
C SER A 380 -5.55 8.14 5.58
N SER A 381 -4.60 8.67 4.78
CA SER A 381 -3.69 7.88 3.95
C SER A 381 -2.76 7.00 4.80
N GLU A 382 -2.27 7.53 5.91
CA GLU A 382 -1.34 6.90 6.83
C GLU A 382 -2.03 5.79 7.63
N VAL A 383 -3.29 6.00 8.01
CA VAL A 383 -4.09 4.97 8.69
C VAL A 383 -4.43 3.81 7.76
N ILE A 384 -4.75 4.10 6.49
CA ILE A 384 -4.99 3.06 5.49
C ILE A 384 -3.70 2.26 5.25
N ALA A 385 -2.58 2.95 5.00
CA ALA A 385 -1.26 2.34 4.83
C ALA A 385 -0.87 1.47 6.04
N ALA A 386 -1.10 1.97 7.25
CA ALA A 386 -0.85 1.21 8.47
C ALA A 386 -1.74 -0.01 8.62
N GLY A 387 -3.02 0.10 8.31
CA GLY A 387 -3.96 -1.04 8.31
C GLY A 387 -3.52 -2.14 7.36
N VAL A 388 -3.19 -1.79 6.12
CA VAL A 388 -2.70 -2.73 5.10
C VAL A 388 -1.37 -3.37 5.53
N ALA A 389 -0.42 -2.56 6.01
CA ALA A 389 0.88 -3.02 6.46
C ALA A 389 0.78 -4.02 7.63
N VAL A 390 -0.16 -3.81 8.56
CA VAL A 390 -0.44 -4.74 9.66
C VAL A 390 -0.95 -6.07 9.12
N LEU A 391 -1.87 -6.07 8.14
CA LEU A 391 -2.40 -7.30 7.55
C LEU A 391 -1.32 -8.09 6.80
N VAL A 392 -0.53 -7.41 5.97
CA VAL A 392 0.58 -8.02 5.22
C VAL A 392 1.61 -8.61 6.17
N THR A 393 2.03 -7.84 7.17
CA THR A 393 3.03 -8.29 8.13
C THR A 393 2.51 -9.45 8.97
N ALA A 394 1.25 -9.39 9.41
CA ALA A 394 0.63 -10.47 10.14
C ALA A 394 0.43 -11.74 9.29
N ALA A 395 0.28 -11.65 7.96
CA ALA A 395 0.12 -12.82 7.09
C ALA A 395 1.48 -13.38 6.60
N ALA A 396 2.30 -12.55 5.99
CA ALA A 396 3.61 -12.92 5.44
C ALA A 396 4.64 -13.08 6.56
N GLY A 397 4.70 -12.13 7.50
CA GLY A 397 5.64 -12.15 8.60
C GLY A 397 5.46 -13.38 9.51
N THR A 398 4.23 -13.76 9.89
CA THR A 398 4.03 -14.97 10.70
C THR A 398 4.46 -16.22 9.94
N THR A 399 4.19 -16.30 8.63
CA THR A 399 4.63 -17.41 7.78
C THR A 399 6.16 -17.54 7.78
N LEU A 400 6.87 -16.42 7.61
CA LEU A 400 8.33 -16.36 7.64
C LEU A 400 8.88 -16.73 9.03
N TRP A 401 8.33 -16.15 10.11
CA TRP A 401 8.73 -16.47 11.48
C TRP A 401 8.53 -17.94 11.81
N ARG A 402 7.41 -18.52 11.38
CA ARG A 402 7.09 -19.94 11.58
C ARG A 402 8.07 -20.84 10.83
N ALA A 403 8.36 -20.53 9.56
CA ALA A 403 9.34 -21.24 8.74
C ALA A 403 10.75 -21.20 9.35
N VAL A 404 11.20 -20.01 9.77
CA VAL A 404 12.51 -19.85 10.41
C VAL A 404 12.57 -20.56 11.75
N THR A 405 11.54 -20.46 12.58
CA THR A 405 11.46 -21.16 13.88
C THR A 405 11.62 -22.66 13.70
N HIS A 406 10.90 -23.23 12.73
CA HIS A 406 11.04 -24.65 12.39
C HIS A 406 12.45 -25.00 11.92
N SER A 407 13.04 -24.23 11.01
CA SER A 407 14.43 -24.49 10.55
C SER A 407 15.44 -24.44 11.68
N VAL A 408 15.34 -23.46 12.59
CA VAL A 408 16.25 -23.34 13.74
C VAL A 408 16.08 -24.48 14.73
N LEU A 409 14.84 -24.90 15.02
CA LEU A 409 14.56 -26.02 15.93
C LEU A 409 14.95 -27.38 15.35
N THR A 410 14.93 -27.54 14.03
CA THR A 410 15.26 -28.80 13.35
C THR A 410 16.70 -28.86 12.83
N GLY A 411 17.50 -27.81 13.04
CA GLY A 411 18.87 -27.72 12.53
C GLY A 411 18.97 -27.60 11.00
N ARG A 412 17.85 -27.37 10.30
CA ARG A 412 17.82 -27.18 8.84
C ARG A 412 18.28 -25.77 8.47
N PRO A 413 18.80 -25.54 7.24
CA PRO A 413 19.10 -24.20 6.76
C PRO A 413 17.82 -23.34 6.81
N ALA A 414 17.95 -22.15 7.41
CA ALA A 414 16.84 -21.22 7.48
C ALA A 414 16.60 -20.57 6.12
N PRO A 415 15.33 -20.29 5.75
CA PRO A 415 15.02 -19.62 4.49
C PRO A 415 15.64 -18.22 4.47
N SER A 416 16.15 -17.82 3.31
CA SER A 416 16.75 -16.49 3.12
C SER A 416 15.72 -15.35 3.05
N GLY A 417 14.43 -15.67 2.90
CA GLY A 417 13.37 -14.70 2.65
C GLY A 417 13.29 -14.18 1.21
N MET A 418 14.37 -14.26 0.42
CA MET A 418 14.43 -13.67 -0.93
C MET A 418 13.31 -14.13 -1.86
N ARG A 419 13.17 -15.45 -2.09
CA ARG A 419 12.11 -15.99 -2.97
C ARG A 419 10.72 -15.60 -2.47
N ALA A 420 10.51 -15.68 -1.16
CA ALA A 420 9.25 -15.34 -0.53
C ALA A 420 8.87 -13.87 -0.78
N GLY A 421 9.82 -12.96 -0.58
CA GLY A 421 9.63 -11.54 -0.80
C GLY A 421 9.52 -11.15 -2.28
N LEU A 422 10.21 -11.84 -3.20
CA LEU A 422 10.03 -11.65 -4.63
C LEU A 422 8.59 -11.99 -5.07
N TRP A 423 8.01 -13.07 -4.55
CA TRP A 423 6.60 -13.39 -4.85
C TRP A 423 5.63 -12.40 -4.21
N LEU A 424 5.90 -11.94 -2.98
CA LEU A 424 5.14 -10.87 -2.33
C LEU A 424 5.16 -9.59 -3.18
N GLY A 425 6.35 -9.15 -3.58
CA GLY A 425 6.56 -7.96 -4.40
C GLY A 425 5.98 -8.07 -5.81
N ALA A 426 6.09 -9.24 -6.44
CA ALA A 426 5.45 -9.51 -7.73
C ALA A 426 3.92 -9.43 -7.63
N GLY A 427 3.34 -9.89 -6.52
CA GLY A 427 1.91 -9.72 -6.23
C GLY A 427 1.52 -8.25 -6.15
N MET A 428 2.26 -7.45 -5.39
CA MET A 428 2.05 -6.01 -5.28
C MET A 428 2.14 -5.33 -6.66
N ALA A 429 3.23 -5.53 -7.41
CA ALA A 429 3.43 -4.95 -8.74
C ALA A 429 2.37 -5.39 -9.76
N THR A 430 1.90 -6.64 -9.71
CA THR A 430 0.84 -7.12 -10.61
C THR A 430 -0.49 -6.43 -10.33
N ALA A 431 -0.82 -6.23 -9.05
CA ALA A 431 -2.03 -5.50 -8.68
C ALA A 431 -1.94 -4.03 -9.10
N GLU A 432 -0.79 -3.37 -8.90
CA GLU A 432 -0.56 -1.99 -9.33
C GLU A 432 -0.79 -1.79 -10.83
N LEU A 433 -0.33 -2.70 -11.69
CA LEU A 433 -0.53 -2.61 -13.14
C LEU A 433 -2.00 -2.67 -13.58
N VAL A 434 -2.83 -3.30 -12.76
CA VAL A 434 -4.24 -3.56 -13.08
C VAL A 434 -5.16 -2.50 -12.49
N VAL A 435 -4.76 -1.84 -11.40
CA VAL A 435 -5.52 -0.72 -10.84
C VAL A 435 -5.19 0.56 -11.60
N ASP A 436 -6.13 1.49 -11.64
CA ASP A 436 -6.04 2.75 -12.42
C ASP A 436 -5.00 3.76 -11.87
N ASP A 437 -4.38 3.45 -10.71
CA ASP A 437 -3.45 4.32 -9.98
C ASP A 437 -2.09 4.55 -10.65
N LEU A 438 -1.73 3.80 -11.71
CA LEU A 438 -0.42 3.90 -12.39
C LEU A 438 -0.45 4.33 -13.86
N SER A 439 -1.63 4.44 -14.48
CA SER A 439 -1.74 4.79 -15.89
C SER A 439 -3.20 5.06 -16.23
N ALA A 440 -3.70 6.24 -15.86
CA ALA A 440 -5.08 6.64 -16.10
C ALA A 440 -5.52 6.44 -17.57
N TYR A 441 -4.64 6.79 -18.52
CA TYR A 441 -4.96 6.74 -19.97
C TYR A 441 -4.07 5.81 -20.80
N HIS A 442 -3.12 5.12 -20.18
CA HIS A 442 -2.15 4.25 -20.88
C HIS A 442 -2.21 2.82 -20.37
N TRP A 443 -1.71 1.86 -21.15
CA TRP A 443 -1.68 0.44 -20.75
C TRP A 443 -0.54 0.11 -19.78
N LEU A 444 0.53 0.90 -19.82
CA LEU A 444 1.69 0.80 -18.95
C LEU A 444 2.04 2.19 -18.44
N PRO A 445 2.60 2.31 -17.23
CA PRO A 445 3.21 3.55 -16.77
C PRO A 445 4.34 3.97 -17.72
N ALA A 446 4.71 5.26 -17.70
CA ALA A 446 5.82 5.77 -18.52
C ALA A 446 7.16 5.08 -18.18
N HIS A 447 7.35 4.76 -16.89
CA HIS A 447 8.54 4.10 -16.36
C HIS A 447 8.17 2.77 -15.67
N PRO A 448 7.84 1.72 -16.44
CA PRO A 448 7.50 0.41 -15.86
C PRO A 448 8.65 -0.22 -15.08
N GLU A 449 9.90 0.20 -15.31
CA GLU A 449 11.07 -0.19 -14.53
C GLU A 449 10.97 0.18 -13.04
N VAL A 450 10.19 1.21 -12.69
CA VAL A 450 9.97 1.61 -11.28
C VAL A 450 9.26 0.52 -10.49
N LEU A 451 8.47 -0.35 -11.14
CA LEU A 451 7.84 -1.51 -10.49
C LEU A 451 8.86 -2.53 -9.95
N VAL A 452 10.11 -2.52 -10.44
CA VAL A 452 11.19 -3.32 -9.86
C VAL A 452 11.45 -2.91 -8.41
N VAL A 453 11.25 -1.64 -8.05
CA VAL A 453 11.38 -1.16 -6.66
C VAL A 453 10.32 -1.80 -5.77
N VAL A 454 9.07 -1.93 -6.24
CA VAL A 454 7.99 -2.64 -5.52
C VAL A 454 8.35 -4.10 -5.27
N ILE A 455 8.91 -4.77 -6.29
CA ILE A 455 9.38 -6.15 -6.16
C ILE A 455 10.52 -6.25 -5.13
N CYS A 456 11.45 -5.29 -5.17
CA CYS A 456 12.58 -5.22 -4.25
C CYS A 456 12.11 -4.94 -2.82
N ALA A 457 11.12 -4.07 -2.60
CA ALA A 457 10.56 -3.80 -1.27
C ALA A 457 10.04 -5.08 -0.61
N GLY A 458 9.29 -5.91 -1.34
CA GLY A 458 8.85 -7.23 -0.88
C GLY A 458 10.03 -8.15 -0.53
N ALA A 459 11.05 -8.22 -1.39
CA ALA A 459 12.27 -8.99 -1.17
C ALA A 459 13.04 -8.56 0.09
N VAL A 460 13.22 -7.25 0.28
CA VAL A 460 13.90 -6.65 1.44
C VAL A 460 13.13 -6.94 2.71
N PHE A 461 11.82 -6.70 2.73
CA PHE A 461 10.95 -6.98 3.86
C PHE A 461 11.08 -8.45 4.32
N ALA A 462 11.00 -9.39 3.38
CA ALA A 462 11.07 -10.81 3.72
C ALA A 462 12.49 -11.23 4.16
N CYS A 463 13.54 -10.74 3.51
CA CYS A 463 14.94 -10.99 3.91
C CYS A 463 15.24 -10.41 5.30
N TRP A 464 14.79 -9.19 5.58
CA TRP A 464 14.92 -8.56 6.89
C TRP A 464 14.16 -9.35 7.94
N THR A 465 12.89 -9.70 7.70
CA THR A 465 12.04 -10.45 8.64
C THR A 465 12.66 -11.81 8.98
N THR A 466 13.17 -12.53 7.98
CA THR A 466 13.82 -13.83 8.19
C THR A 466 15.13 -13.73 8.95
N GLN A 467 16.00 -12.76 8.63
CA GLN A 467 17.25 -12.55 9.36
C GLN A 467 16.99 -12.08 10.79
N CYS A 468 16.02 -11.19 11.00
CA CYS A 468 15.57 -10.79 12.33
C CYS A 468 15.05 -11.99 13.12
N ALA A 469 14.14 -12.79 12.54
CA ALA A 469 13.64 -13.99 13.20
C ALA A 469 14.77 -14.94 13.63
N GLN A 470 15.75 -15.19 12.75
CA GLN A 470 16.91 -16.01 13.05
C GLN A 470 17.76 -15.42 14.19
N LEU A 471 18.02 -14.12 14.17
CA LEU A 471 18.78 -13.43 15.21
C LEU A 471 18.08 -13.53 16.57
N TRP A 472 16.79 -13.21 16.61
CA TRP A 472 15.97 -13.26 17.82
C TRP A 472 15.88 -14.67 18.39
N LEU A 473 15.64 -15.68 17.55
CA LEU A 473 15.59 -17.08 17.98
C LEU A 473 16.89 -17.54 18.67
N ARG A 474 18.04 -16.98 18.28
CA ARG A 474 19.35 -17.33 18.83
C ARG A 474 19.81 -16.44 19.99
N ALA A 475 19.41 -15.17 20.00
CA ALA A 475 19.87 -14.19 20.99
C ALA A 475 18.90 -13.96 22.15
N TRP A 476 17.61 -14.27 21.98
CA TRP A 476 16.57 -13.89 22.94
C TRP A 476 16.70 -14.61 24.29
N PRO A 477 16.87 -13.87 25.41
CA PRO A 477 17.01 -14.46 26.73
C PRO A 477 15.67 -14.84 27.39
N GLY A 478 14.54 -14.41 26.81
CA GLY A 478 13.21 -14.54 27.42
C GLY A 478 12.68 -15.98 27.48
N ARG A 479 11.69 -16.17 28.36
CA ARG A 479 11.00 -17.48 28.54
C ARG A 479 10.05 -17.82 27.38
N MET A 480 9.54 -16.81 26.67
CA MET A 480 8.58 -16.97 25.57
C MET A 480 9.07 -16.23 24.33
N ILE A 481 8.82 -16.81 23.15
CA ILE A 481 9.15 -16.23 21.84
C ILE A 481 8.11 -15.18 21.37
N ARG A 482 6.90 -15.18 21.93
CA ARG A 482 5.80 -14.31 21.47
C ARG A 482 6.15 -12.81 21.48
N PRO A 483 6.78 -12.23 22.52
CA PRO A 483 7.16 -10.81 22.49
C PRO A 483 8.14 -10.48 21.36
N ALA A 484 9.09 -11.39 21.08
CA ALA A 484 10.03 -11.24 19.98
C ALA A 484 9.34 -11.20 18.62
N VAL A 485 8.38 -12.11 18.41
CA VAL A 485 7.55 -12.13 17.20
C VAL A 485 6.74 -10.85 17.11
N LEU A 486 6.06 -10.42 18.17
CA LEU A 486 5.24 -9.21 18.16
C LEU A 486 6.05 -7.94 17.87
N ILE A 487 7.24 -7.79 18.47
CA ILE A 487 8.13 -6.66 18.18
C ILE A 487 8.60 -6.70 16.72
N GLY A 488 9.03 -7.87 16.24
CA GLY A 488 9.45 -8.02 14.85
C GLY A 488 8.34 -7.74 13.85
N LEU A 489 7.10 -8.17 14.15
CA LEU A 489 5.92 -7.86 13.34
C LEU A 489 5.55 -6.38 13.43
N ALA A 490 5.60 -5.75 14.61
CA ALA A 490 5.31 -4.32 14.75
C ALA A 490 6.30 -3.46 13.95
N THR A 491 7.59 -3.79 14.00
CA THR A 491 8.61 -3.13 13.17
C THR A 491 8.39 -3.38 11.68
N GLY A 492 8.10 -4.62 11.28
CA GLY A 492 7.77 -4.92 9.88
C GLY A 492 6.55 -4.15 9.38
N SER A 493 5.51 -4.02 10.22
CA SER A 493 4.33 -3.22 9.92
C SER A 493 4.69 -1.75 9.75
N LEU A 494 5.42 -1.14 10.68
CA LEU A 494 5.81 0.27 10.58
C LEU A 494 6.59 0.57 9.29
N VAL A 495 7.50 -0.32 8.90
CA VAL A 495 8.28 -0.20 7.66
C VAL A 495 7.40 -0.32 6.42
N LEU A 496 6.49 -1.29 6.41
CA LEU A 496 5.53 -1.41 5.31
C LEU A 496 4.52 -0.26 5.27
N SER A 497 4.16 0.33 6.41
CA SER A 497 3.29 1.51 6.46
C SER A 497 3.97 2.68 5.75
N ALA A 498 5.21 2.99 6.14
CA ALA A 498 6.00 4.05 5.51
C ALA A 498 6.22 3.76 4.02
N TRP A 499 6.41 2.50 3.63
CA TRP A 499 6.51 2.11 2.22
C TRP A 499 5.21 2.32 1.45
N PHE A 500 4.06 1.87 1.97
CA PHE A 500 2.77 2.04 1.29
C PHE A 500 2.37 3.52 1.19
N GLU A 501 2.62 4.31 2.23
CA GLU A 501 2.44 5.77 2.23
C GLU A 501 3.34 6.45 1.20
N TRP A 502 4.64 6.11 1.19
CA TRP A 502 5.58 6.68 0.23
C TRP A 502 5.26 6.27 -1.21
N TRP A 503 4.95 4.99 -1.44
CA TRP A 503 4.58 4.49 -2.76
C TRP A 503 3.32 5.17 -3.28
N ALA A 504 2.32 5.32 -2.41
CA ALA A 504 1.07 6.01 -2.67
C ALA A 504 1.24 7.48 -3.08
N ALA A 505 2.04 8.22 -2.31
CA ALA A 505 2.18 9.66 -2.46
C ALA A 505 3.22 10.03 -3.53
N ASN A 506 4.24 9.20 -3.72
CA ASN A 506 5.39 9.55 -4.55
C ASN A 506 5.76 8.41 -5.52
N GLY A 507 5.83 7.16 -5.07
CA GLY A 507 6.30 6.05 -5.91
C GLY A 507 5.49 5.84 -7.20
N SER A 508 4.16 5.93 -7.12
CA SER A 508 3.26 5.92 -8.28
C SER A 508 3.58 7.08 -9.24
N VAL A 509 3.74 8.28 -8.68
CA VAL A 509 4.15 9.51 -9.38
C VAL A 509 5.49 9.35 -10.13
N TYR A 510 6.47 8.62 -9.59
CA TYR A 510 7.70 8.27 -10.33
C TYR A 510 7.43 7.35 -11.51
N ALA A 511 6.57 6.34 -11.34
CA ALA A 511 6.24 5.43 -12.43
C ALA A 511 5.58 6.18 -13.60
N TYR A 512 4.87 7.29 -13.33
CA TYR A 512 4.28 8.17 -14.33
C TYR A 512 5.26 9.06 -15.10
N GLY A 513 6.47 9.30 -14.59
CA GLY A 513 7.48 10.15 -15.26
C GLY A 513 7.46 11.63 -14.85
N VAL A 514 6.77 11.97 -13.77
CA VAL A 514 6.76 13.33 -13.18
C VAL A 514 8.14 13.89 -12.82
N PRO A 515 9.11 13.10 -12.34
CA PRO A 515 10.44 13.60 -12.06
C PRO A 515 11.15 14.14 -13.29
N ASP A 516 10.90 13.61 -14.49
CA ASP A 516 11.52 14.12 -15.71
C ASP A 516 11.05 15.55 -16.01
N LEU A 517 9.82 15.92 -15.61
CA LEU A 517 9.33 17.30 -15.70
C LEU A 517 9.82 18.19 -14.56
N VAL A 518 9.86 17.70 -13.32
CA VAL A 518 10.42 18.47 -12.20
C VAL A 518 11.90 18.75 -12.44
N THR A 519 12.64 17.76 -12.93
CA THR A 519 14.04 17.91 -13.31
C THR A 519 14.22 18.72 -14.59
N ALA A 520 13.35 18.61 -15.60
CA ALA A 520 13.40 19.47 -16.78
C ALA A 520 13.05 20.94 -16.46
N THR A 521 12.07 21.18 -15.59
CA THR A 521 11.68 22.52 -15.13
C THR A 521 12.76 23.11 -14.23
N ALA A 522 13.32 22.33 -13.30
CA ALA A 522 14.45 22.75 -12.45
C ALA A 522 15.72 23.03 -13.28
N ALA A 523 16.00 22.21 -14.31
CA ALA A 523 17.12 22.40 -15.23
C ALA A 523 16.91 23.56 -16.21
N ARG A 524 15.66 24.00 -16.45
CA ARG A 524 15.35 25.20 -17.26
C ARG A 524 15.39 26.49 -16.44
N LEU A 525 15.04 26.43 -15.16
CA LEU A 525 15.08 27.58 -14.26
C LEU A 525 16.49 27.89 -13.76
N VAL A 526 17.35 26.88 -13.71
CA VAL A 526 18.76 26.99 -13.33
C VAL A 526 19.52 26.08 -14.28
N ASP A 527 20.47 26.63 -15.05
CA ASP A 527 21.26 25.96 -16.11
C ASP A 527 22.17 24.80 -15.60
N ASP A 528 21.85 24.18 -14.46
CA ASP A 528 22.72 23.26 -13.71
C ASP A 528 21.96 22.04 -13.16
N HIS A 529 22.56 20.86 -13.26
CA HIS A 529 22.02 19.56 -12.81
C HIS A 529 21.81 19.47 -11.28
N THR A 530 22.33 20.44 -10.52
CA THR A 530 22.28 20.48 -9.06
C THR A 530 20.89 20.85 -8.51
N SER A 531 20.11 21.67 -9.23
CA SER A 531 18.75 22.08 -8.83
C SER A 531 17.75 20.92 -8.89
N ALA A 532 17.86 20.09 -9.94
CA ALA A 532 17.08 18.87 -10.14
C ALA A 532 17.24 17.89 -8.98
N PHE A 533 18.47 17.75 -8.46
CA PHE A 533 18.74 16.87 -7.33
C PHE A 533 18.10 17.36 -6.02
N VAL A 534 18.11 18.68 -5.77
CA VAL A 534 17.49 19.26 -4.56
C VAL A 534 15.97 19.12 -4.58
N ALA A 535 15.34 19.19 -5.75
CA ALA A 535 13.90 18.97 -5.90
C ALA A 535 13.46 17.53 -5.57
N VAL A 536 14.34 16.54 -5.77
CA VAL A 536 14.06 15.11 -5.49
C VAL A 536 14.21 14.78 -3.99
N LEU A 537 14.93 15.60 -3.20
CA LEU A 537 15.23 15.27 -1.81
C LEU A 537 14.01 15.17 -0.88
N PRO A 538 13.06 16.13 -0.86
CA PRO A 538 11.85 16.01 -0.04
C PRO A 538 11.05 14.75 -0.36
N VAL A 539 11.03 14.39 -1.65
CA VAL A 539 10.26 13.29 -2.18
C VAL A 539 10.78 11.94 -1.68
N LEU A 540 12.10 11.79 -1.50
CA LEU A 540 12.71 10.57 -0.97
C LEU A 540 12.41 10.30 0.51
N ALA A 541 12.09 11.35 1.27
CA ALA A 541 11.88 11.27 2.72
C ALA A 541 10.49 11.72 3.16
N HIS A 542 9.54 11.76 2.23
CA HIS A 542 8.17 12.17 2.48
C HIS A 542 7.44 11.20 3.40
N GLY A 543 6.72 11.73 4.39
CA GLY A 543 5.86 10.97 5.30
C GLY A 543 6.39 10.90 6.74
N VAL A 544 5.49 11.06 7.71
CA VAL A 544 5.83 11.13 9.15
C VAL A 544 6.38 9.79 9.66
N LEU A 545 6.05 8.69 8.98
CA LEU A 545 6.44 7.33 9.38
C LEU A 545 7.84 6.91 8.88
N VAL A 546 8.44 7.63 7.92
CA VAL A 546 9.71 7.23 7.29
C VAL A 546 10.85 7.16 8.31
N MET A 547 11.03 8.19 9.12
CA MET A 547 12.14 8.22 10.10
C MET A 547 11.97 7.17 11.21
N PRO A 548 10.79 7.00 11.84
CA PRO A 548 10.53 5.89 12.74
C PRO A 548 10.78 4.51 12.10
N ALA A 549 10.38 4.31 10.84
CA ALA A 549 10.62 3.08 10.10
C ALA A 549 12.11 2.81 9.92
N VAL A 550 12.87 3.79 9.43
CA VAL A 550 14.32 3.67 9.27
C VAL A 550 15.00 3.42 10.62
N ALA A 551 14.61 4.12 11.69
CA ALA A 551 15.13 3.92 13.04
C ALA A 551 14.99 2.46 13.48
N THR A 552 13.78 1.94 13.40
CA THR A 552 13.44 0.62 13.93
C THR A 552 14.07 -0.51 13.13
N LEU A 553 14.32 -0.34 11.82
CA LEU A 553 14.99 -1.32 10.96
C LEU A 553 16.37 -1.75 11.47
N TRP A 554 17.13 -0.85 12.11
CA TRP A 554 18.48 -1.15 12.60
C TRP A 554 18.58 -1.15 14.13
N ILE A 555 17.81 -0.32 14.86
CA ILE A 555 17.85 -0.28 16.33
C ILE A 555 17.34 -1.58 16.93
N VAL A 556 16.21 -2.11 16.44
CA VAL A 556 15.60 -3.35 16.97
C VAL A 556 16.57 -4.54 16.87
N PRO A 557 17.16 -4.88 15.71
CA PRO A 557 18.14 -5.95 15.65
C PRO A 557 19.41 -5.63 16.42
N LEU A 558 19.87 -4.37 16.47
CA LEU A 558 21.06 -3.96 17.24
C LEU A 558 20.89 -4.25 18.74
N LEU A 559 19.78 -3.82 19.34
CA LEU A 559 19.52 -4.01 20.78
C LEU A 559 19.52 -5.49 21.16
N ILE A 560 18.96 -6.33 20.30
CA ILE A 560 18.87 -7.77 20.53
C ILE A 560 20.20 -8.46 20.34
N TRP A 561 20.95 -8.06 19.33
CA TRP A 561 22.31 -8.55 19.13
C TRP A 561 23.23 -8.14 20.30
N ALA A 562 23.06 -6.94 20.83
CA ALA A 562 23.83 -6.43 21.97
C ALA A 562 23.48 -7.15 23.28
N GLY A 563 22.19 -7.44 23.51
CA GLY A 563 21.71 -8.14 24.71
C GLY A 563 21.92 -9.66 24.69
N GLY A 564 22.17 -10.25 23.53
CA GLY A 564 22.35 -11.69 23.36
C GLY A 564 23.60 -12.23 24.08
N ARG A 565 23.38 -13.14 25.04
CA ARG A 565 24.48 -13.89 25.69
C ARG A 565 24.98 -14.97 24.72
N GLY A 566 26.06 -14.68 24.00
CA GLY A 566 26.68 -15.62 23.07
C GLY A 566 27.02 -16.95 23.74
N GLY A 567 26.40 -18.04 23.30
CA GLY A 567 26.76 -19.41 23.65
C GLY A 567 25.76 -20.19 24.52
N ALA A 568 24.78 -19.54 25.14
CA ALA A 568 23.78 -20.25 25.95
C ALA A 568 22.55 -20.62 25.12
N ILE A 569 22.15 -21.90 25.12
CA ILE A 569 20.87 -22.35 24.54
C ILE A 569 19.73 -21.58 25.24
N PRO A 570 18.89 -20.84 24.49
CA PRO A 570 17.77 -20.08 25.05
C PRO A 570 16.89 -20.98 25.92
N ARG A 571 16.38 -20.45 27.04
CA ARG A 571 15.57 -21.24 27.98
C ARG A 571 14.34 -21.85 27.31
N TRP A 572 13.69 -21.14 26.40
CA TRP A 572 12.53 -21.64 25.67
C TRP A 572 12.87 -22.81 24.73
N VAL A 573 14.05 -22.80 24.09
CA VAL A 573 14.57 -23.93 23.29
C VAL A 573 14.82 -25.12 24.20
N ARG A 574 15.42 -24.91 25.38
CA ARG A 574 15.60 -25.97 26.38
C ARG A 574 14.28 -26.60 26.84
N VAL A 575 13.25 -25.79 27.08
CA VAL A 575 11.92 -26.29 27.46
C VAL A 575 11.28 -27.06 26.29
N ALA A 576 11.44 -26.60 25.05
CA ALA A 576 10.99 -27.31 23.87
C ALA A 576 11.74 -28.65 23.72
N GLN A 577 13.06 -28.66 23.90
CA GLN A 577 13.93 -29.84 23.86
C GLN A 577 13.57 -30.87 24.93
N GLN A 578 13.31 -30.43 26.17
CA GLN A 578 12.90 -31.30 27.27
C GLN A 578 11.58 -32.02 26.99
N ARG A 579 10.69 -31.42 26.20
CA ARG A 579 9.43 -32.06 25.79
C ARG A 579 9.62 -33.05 24.65
N THR A 580 10.61 -32.87 23.79
CA THR A 580 10.82 -33.69 22.59
C THR A 580 11.85 -34.81 22.77
N GLY A 581 12.71 -34.76 23.79
CA GLY A 581 13.63 -35.86 24.16
C GLY A 581 14.89 -36.02 23.28
N ASP A 582 15.11 -35.15 22.30
CA ASP A 582 16.17 -35.31 21.29
C ASP A 582 17.41 -34.42 21.49
N VAL A 583 18.57 -34.94 21.06
CA VAL A 583 19.88 -34.26 21.08
C VAL A 583 20.10 -33.48 19.78
N MET A 584 19.98 -32.15 19.82
CA MET A 584 20.28 -31.27 18.68
C MET A 584 21.78 -31.05 18.49
N THR A 585 22.19 -30.89 17.23
CA THR A 585 23.52 -30.40 16.85
C THR A 585 23.79 -28.99 17.42
N PRO A 586 25.03 -28.70 17.88
CA PRO A 586 25.38 -27.41 18.45
C PRO A 586 25.15 -26.27 17.44
N VAL A 587 24.33 -25.30 17.85
CA VAL A 587 24.02 -24.11 17.04
C VAL A 587 25.28 -23.26 16.91
N SER A 588 25.65 -22.90 15.68
CA SER A 588 26.77 -22.00 15.43
C SER A 588 26.58 -20.66 16.14
N GLY A 589 27.65 -20.20 16.82
CA GLY A 589 27.64 -18.95 17.58
C GLY A 589 27.32 -17.72 16.72
N LEU A 590 26.75 -16.70 17.35
CA LEU A 590 26.46 -15.42 16.69
C LEU A 590 27.76 -14.71 16.27
N PRO A 591 27.77 -14.01 15.11
CA PRO A 591 28.91 -13.18 14.75
C PRO A 591 29.13 -12.07 15.78
N SER A 592 30.38 -11.60 15.90
CA SER A 592 30.72 -10.56 16.88
C SER A 592 30.17 -9.19 16.46
N LEU A 593 29.19 -8.67 17.21
CA LEU A 593 28.65 -7.32 17.03
C LEU A 593 29.73 -6.23 16.96
N ARG A 594 30.81 -6.40 17.72
CA ARG A 594 31.95 -5.47 17.73
C ARG A 594 32.53 -5.24 16.33
N ARG A 595 32.66 -6.29 15.50
CA ARG A 595 33.19 -6.16 14.14
C ARG A 595 32.25 -5.34 13.24
N THR A 596 30.94 -5.52 13.39
CA THR A 596 29.91 -4.77 12.66
C THR A 596 29.94 -3.29 13.03
N ILE A 597 30.02 -2.96 14.32
CA ILE A 597 30.09 -1.55 14.77
C ILE A 597 31.43 -0.92 14.38
N LEU A 598 32.55 -1.65 14.50
CA LEU A 598 33.86 -1.14 14.09
C LEU A 598 33.95 -0.85 12.59
N ALA A 599 33.13 -1.52 11.74
CA ALA A 599 33.05 -1.20 10.32
C ALA A 599 32.41 0.17 10.03
N ALA A 600 31.66 0.75 10.98
CA ALA A 600 31.06 2.06 10.83
C ALA A 600 32.07 3.21 10.91
N VAL A 601 33.14 3.05 11.71
CA VAL A 601 34.19 4.06 11.89
C VAL A 601 34.91 4.40 10.56
N PRO A 602 35.47 3.45 9.80
CA PRO A 602 36.13 3.78 8.54
C PRO A 602 35.17 4.36 7.51
N GLY A 603 33.89 3.95 7.50
CA GLY A 603 32.87 4.54 6.64
C GLY A 603 32.57 6.00 7.00
N GLY A 604 32.37 6.30 8.29
CA GLY A 604 32.16 7.67 8.76
C GLY A 604 33.36 8.60 8.46
N VAL A 605 34.59 8.12 8.75
CA VAL A 605 35.83 8.84 8.43
C VAL A 605 35.98 9.06 6.93
N PHE A 606 35.64 8.06 6.10
CA PHE A 606 35.63 8.22 4.65
C PHE A 606 34.66 9.33 4.20
N GLY A 607 33.46 9.37 4.78
CA GLY A 607 32.52 10.47 4.53
C GLY A 607 33.11 11.84 4.86
N TRP A 608 33.81 11.98 5.99
CA TRP A 608 34.49 13.22 6.36
C TRP A 608 35.54 13.63 5.32
N ILE A 609 36.37 12.69 4.85
CA ILE A 609 37.38 12.93 3.82
C ILE A 609 36.73 13.42 2.51
N VAL A 610 35.64 12.78 2.09
CA VAL A 610 34.90 13.18 0.88
C VAL A 610 34.32 14.58 1.02
N LEU A 611 33.74 14.92 2.18
CA LEU A 611 33.22 16.28 2.42
C LEU A 611 34.33 17.33 2.36
N VAL A 612 35.45 17.11 3.04
CA VAL A 612 36.59 18.04 3.00
C VAL A 612 37.12 18.22 1.57
N GLY A 613 37.19 17.13 0.80
CA GLY A 613 37.55 17.18 -0.62
C GLY A 613 36.55 17.98 -1.46
N ALA A 614 35.25 17.80 -1.22
CA ALA A 614 34.20 18.56 -1.89
C ALA A 614 34.24 20.05 -1.51
N MET A 615 34.49 20.38 -0.25
CA MET A 615 34.67 21.76 0.20
C MET A 615 35.88 22.42 -0.47
N ALA A 616 37.02 21.73 -0.53
CA ALA A 616 38.19 22.21 -1.24
C ALA A 616 37.92 22.43 -2.74
N TYR A 617 37.19 21.51 -3.38
CA TYR A 617 36.80 21.65 -4.79
C TYR A 617 35.87 22.85 -5.01
N LEU A 618 34.79 22.96 -4.23
CA LEU A 618 33.84 24.06 -4.35
C LEU A 618 34.51 25.41 -4.12
N HIS A 619 35.46 25.49 -3.18
CA HIS A 619 36.26 26.69 -2.94
C HIS A 619 37.04 27.13 -4.20
N THR A 620 37.58 26.19 -4.99
CA THR A 620 38.30 26.53 -6.23
C THR A 620 37.39 26.97 -7.38
N VAL A 621 36.10 26.63 -7.33
CA VAL A 621 35.12 26.91 -8.39
C VAL A 621 34.32 28.18 -8.09
N GLN A 622 34.32 28.65 -6.85
CA GLN A 622 33.60 29.86 -6.46
C GLN A 622 34.23 31.13 -7.05
N PRO A 623 33.42 32.05 -7.61
CA PRO A 623 33.92 33.31 -8.13
C PRO A 623 34.47 34.17 -6.98
N PRO A 624 35.67 34.77 -7.12
CA PRO A 624 36.25 35.61 -6.08
C PRO A 624 35.42 36.90 -5.89
N GLY A 625 34.75 37.05 -4.74
CA GLY A 625 34.06 38.29 -4.38
C GLY A 625 33.10 38.17 -3.16
N PRO A 626 32.74 39.29 -2.52
CA PRO A 626 31.86 39.32 -1.34
C PRO A 626 30.39 38.94 -1.61
N LEU A 627 30.01 38.79 -2.89
CA LEU A 627 28.71 38.27 -3.35
C LEU A 627 28.76 36.76 -3.66
N GLY A 628 29.85 36.07 -3.33
CA GLY A 628 30.13 34.67 -3.72
C GLY A 628 29.15 33.62 -3.17
N ALA A 629 28.37 33.94 -2.13
CA ALA A 629 27.22 33.15 -1.72
C ALA A 629 25.98 33.55 -2.54
N THR A 630 26.03 33.34 -3.85
CA THR A 630 24.83 33.40 -4.68
C THR A 630 23.86 32.30 -4.24
N GLU A 631 22.54 32.53 -4.31
CA GLU A 631 21.50 31.53 -3.99
C GLU A 631 21.77 30.10 -4.54
N PRO A 632 22.34 29.89 -5.74
CA PRO A 632 22.65 28.55 -6.24
C PRO A 632 23.77 27.79 -5.51
N ALA A 633 24.67 28.44 -4.76
CA ALA A 633 25.81 27.77 -4.12
C ALA A 633 25.40 26.86 -2.93
N VAL A 634 24.32 27.22 -2.21
CA VAL A 634 23.81 26.47 -1.06
C VAL A 634 23.23 25.10 -1.47
N PRO A 635 22.34 25.00 -2.49
CA PRO A 635 21.92 23.74 -3.08
C PRO A 635 23.08 22.81 -3.45
N VAL A 636 24.08 23.31 -4.18
CA VAL A 636 25.25 22.52 -4.61
C VAL A 636 26.02 21.98 -3.40
N TYR A 637 26.26 22.82 -2.40
CA TYR A 637 26.91 22.40 -1.15
C TYR A 637 26.12 21.30 -0.44
N MET A 638 24.79 21.45 -0.32
CA MET A 638 23.92 20.45 0.29
C MET A 638 23.97 19.09 -0.44
N VAL A 639 24.01 19.10 -1.78
CA VAL A 639 24.17 17.87 -2.58
C VAL A 639 25.48 17.18 -2.23
N TRP A 640 26.60 17.91 -2.19
CA TRP A 640 27.90 17.33 -1.84
C TRP A 640 27.97 16.81 -0.41
N VAL A 641 27.36 17.50 0.56
CA VAL A 641 27.22 17.00 1.94
C VAL A 641 26.48 15.67 1.95
N LEU A 642 25.35 15.58 1.24
CA LEU A 642 24.57 14.34 1.18
C LEU A 642 25.36 13.21 0.50
N VAL A 643 26.02 13.49 -0.62
CA VAL A 643 26.84 12.50 -1.34
C VAL A 643 27.96 11.97 -0.45
N ALA A 644 28.70 12.85 0.23
CA ALA A 644 29.76 12.47 1.16
C ALA A 644 29.22 11.60 2.29
N TRP A 645 28.07 11.98 2.85
CA TRP A 645 27.41 11.27 3.95
C TRP A 645 26.96 9.86 3.53
N VAL A 646 26.22 9.76 2.43
CA VAL A 646 25.74 8.49 1.88
C VAL A 646 26.91 7.59 1.45
N ALA A 647 27.97 8.15 0.86
CA ALA A 647 29.14 7.37 0.47
C ALA A 647 29.82 6.70 1.68
N GLY A 648 29.97 7.42 2.79
CA GLY A 648 30.47 6.86 4.04
C GLY A 648 29.59 5.72 4.59
N MET A 649 28.27 5.91 4.54
CA MET A 649 27.28 4.90 4.92
C MET A 649 27.37 3.63 4.04
N ALA A 650 27.51 3.80 2.73
CA ALA A 650 27.64 2.72 1.77
C ALA A 650 28.93 1.90 1.99
N VAL A 651 30.07 2.56 2.23
CA VAL A 651 31.34 1.88 2.53
C VAL A 651 31.22 1.03 3.80
N ALA A 652 30.64 1.59 4.87
CA ALA A 652 30.41 0.85 6.11
C ALA A 652 29.52 -0.39 5.88
N ALA A 653 28.47 -0.26 5.08
CA ALA A 653 27.58 -1.36 4.73
C ALA A 653 28.31 -2.49 3.98
N VAL A 654 29.13 -2.16 2.98
CA VAL A 654 29.92 -3.13 2.20
C VAL A 654 30.88 -3.89 3.11
N ILE A 655 31.65 -3.18 3.95
CA ILE A 655 32.60 -3.80 4.89
C ILE A 655 31.88 -4.73 5.86
N ALA A 656 30.78 -4.29 6.46
CA ALA A 656 30.03 -5.06 7.44
C ALA A 656 29.35 -6.30 6.84
N SER A 657 28.77 -6.16 5.64
CA SER A 657 28.19 -7.30 4.93
C SER A 657 29.25 -8.29 4.48
N ALA A 658 30.42 -7.82 4.01
CA ALA A 658 31.51 -8.70 3.59
C ALA A 658 32.09 -9.50 4.76
N ALA A 659 32.14 -8.89 5.94
CA ALA A 659 32.57 -9.54 7.18
C ALA A 659 31.54 -10.52 7.76
N SER A 660 30.27 -10.43 7.34
CA SER A 660 29.15 -11.17 7.93
C SER A 660 28.51 -12.14 6.93
N ARG A 661 28.98 -13.39 6.91
CA ARG A 661 28.39 -14.45 6.06
C ARG A 661 26.94 -14.80 6.44
N ALA A 662 26.60 -14.66 7.71
CA ALA A 662 25.26 -14.76 8.23
C ALA A 662 24.81 -13.36 8.68
N TYR A 663 23.56 -12.98 8.39
CA TYR A 663 22.98 -11.67 8.72
C TYR A 663 23.53 -10.47 7.94
N GLY A 664 23.97 -10.66 6.70
CA GLY A 664 24.58 -9.61 5.88
C GLY A 664 23.73 -8.33 5.76
N LEU A 665 22.41 -8.45 5.63
CA LEU A 665 21.50 -7.30 5.54
C LEU A 665 21.43 -6.54 6.86
N LEU A 666 21.24 -7.24 7.99
CA LEU A 666 21.19 -6.58 9.31
C LEU A 666 22.53 -5.93 9.66
N ALA A 667 23.64 -6.58 9.36
CA ALA A 667 24.97 -6.04 9.57
C ALA A 667 25.22 -4.78 8.74
N ALA A 668 24.81 -4.79 7.46
CA ALA A 668 24.89 -3.64 6.57
C ALA A 668 24.06 -2.46 7.08
N LEU A 669 22.80 -2.70 7.50
CA LEU A 669 21.91 -1.66 8.03
C LEU A 669 22.47 -1.02 9.31
N ILE A 670 22.91 -1.84 10.26
CA ILE A 670 23.49 -1.36 11.52
C ILE A 670 24.75 -0.54 11.25
N ALA A 671 25.67 -1.04 10.42
CA ALA A 671 26.92 -0.35 10.13
C ALA A 671 26.69 0.94 9.34
N SER A 672 25.80 0.92 8.34
CA SER A 672 25.42 2.09 7.54
C SER A 672 24.86 3.20 8.41
N GLN A 673 23.86 2.92 9.25
CA GLN A 673 23.22 3.94 10.07
C GLN A 673 24.12 4.41 11.22
N THR A 674 24.95 3.52 11.77
CA THR A 674 25.99 3.94 12.74
C THR A 674 27.04 4.84 12.08
N ALA A 675 27.44 4.55 10.84
CA ALA A 675 28.34 5.41 10.07
C ALA A 675 27.68 6.75 9.73
N GLY A 676 26.37 6.76 9.51
CA GLY A 676 25.58 7.97 9.34
C GLY A 676 25.66 8.88 10.56
N LEU A 677 25.50 8.33 11.78
CA LEU A 677 25.68 9.07 13.04
C LEU A 677 27.10 9.62 13.21
N VAL A 678 28.12 8.81 12.89
CA VAL A 678 29.53 9.26 12.90
C VAL A 678 29.75 10.37 11.86
N GLY A 679 29.12 10.24 10.69
CA GLY A 679 29.09 11.24 9.63
C GLY A 679 28.64 12.60 10.15
N VAL A 680 27.42 12.68 10.71
CA VAL A 680 26.88 13.92 11.32
C VAL A 680 27.84 14.49 12.36
N ALA A 681 28.35 13.65 13.26
CA ALA A 681 29.22 14.09 14.35
C ALA A 681 30.50 14.80 13.89
N GLY A 682 31.01 14.52 12.68
CA GLY A 682 32.16 15.22 12.10
C GLY A 682 31.81 16.27 11.04
N MET A 683 30.79 16.00 10.21
CA MET A 683 30.39 16.90 9.13
C MET A 683 29.70 18.16 9.66
N PHE A 684 28.86 18.04 10.69
CA PHE A 684 28.17 19.20 11.26
C PHE A 684 29.15 20.21 11.87
N PRO A 685 30.12 19.81 12.74
CA PRO A 685 31.11 20.77 13.23
C PRO A 685 31.95 21.37 12.10
N ALA A 686 32.35 20.59 11.09
CA ALA A 686 33.13 21.07 9.95
C ALA A 686 32.37 22.15 9.15
N ALA A 687 31.08 21.94 8.90
CA ALA A 687 30.22 22.92 8.24
C ALA A 687 29.95 24.15 9.12
N ALA A 688 29.80 23.96 10.44
CA ALA A 688 29.52 25.05 11.37
C ALA A 688 30.75 25.94 11.69
N VAL A 689 31.96 25.53 11.28
CA VAL A 689 33.20 26.34 11.31
C VAL A 689 33.69 26.70 9.89
N ASP A 690 32.83 26.61 8.87
CA ASP A 690 33.17 27.03 7.50
C ASP A 690 33.69 28.49 7.50
N GLY A 691 34.74 28.77 6.72
CA GLY A 691 35.48 30.04 6.76
C GLY A 691 36.71 30.07 7.69
N CYS A 692 36.87 29.11 8.61
CA CYS A 692 38.04 29.04 9.49
C CYS A 692 39.31 28.46 8.86
N VAL A 693 39.17 27.66 7.82
CA VAL A 693 40.29 27.13 7.03
C VAL A 693 40.20 27.74 5.65
N PRO A 694 41.12 28.65 5.25
CA PRO A 694 40.99 29.43 4.02
C PRO A 694 40.75 28.56 2.77
N GLY A 695 41.46 27.44 2.64
CA GLY A 695 41.30 26.53 1.50
C GLY A 695 40.06 25.63 1.51
N LEU A 696 39.18 25.75 2.52
CA LEU A 696 37.92 25.01 2.64
C LEU A 696 36.70 25.93 2.76
N ALA A 697 36.89 27.25 2.75
CA ALA A 697 35.81 28.22 2.93
C ALA A 697 34.85 28.20 1.73
N THR A 698 33.60 27.77 1.94
CA THR A 698 32.62 27.59 0.85
C THR A 698 31.40 28.50 0.98
N LEU A 699 30.72 28.49 2.11
CA LEU A 699 29.52 29.30 2.33
C LEU A 699 29.85 30.64 3.00
N GLN A 700 30.94 30.69 3.75
CA GLN A 700 31.31 31.82 4.60
C GLN A 700 32.75 32.25 4.35
N SER A 701 32.98 33.57 4.37
CA SER A 701 34.32 34.17 4.24
C SER A 701 34.97 34.51 5.57
N SER A 702 34.23 34.46 6.69
CA SER A 702 34.73 34.73 8.04
C SER A 702 34.70 33.47 8.90
N CYS A 703 35.71 33.32 9.77
CA CYS A 703 35.78 32.24 10.72
C CYS A 703 34.89 32.51 11.94
N ASP A 704 33.69 31.91 11.99
CA ASP A 704 32.77 32.00 13.12
C ASP A 704 32.10 30.63 13.38
N TRP A 705 31.81 30.33 14.65
CA TRP A 705 30.99 29.15 15.01
C TRP A 705 29.50 29.45 14.83
N ARG A 706 28.85 28.85 13.83
CA ARG A 706 27.44 29.14 13.47
C ARG A 706 26.55 27.89 13.42
N PRO A 707 26.31 27.22 14.55
CA PRO A 707 25.47 26.02 14.59
C PRO A 707 24.00 26.33 14.24
N GLY A 708 23.51 27.53 14.56
CA GLY A 708 22.12 27.93 14.34
C GLY A 708 21.71 28.02 12.86
N THR A 709 22.63 28.45 11.99
CA THR A 709 22.40 28.52 10.53
C THR A 709 22.67 27.19 9.84
N THR A 710 23.60 26.40 10.38
CA THR A 710 24.02 25.11 9.81
C THR A 710 23.03 23.99 10.13
N TRP A 711 22.43 23.99 11.32
CA TRP A 711 21.56 22.91 11.77
C TRP A 711 20.32 22.70 10.89
N PRO A 712 19.56 23.74 10.47
CA PRO A 712 18.42 23.56 9.57
C PRO A 712 18.79 22.85 8.27
N MET A 713 19.98 23.13 7.71
CA MET A 713 20.49 22.45 6.52
C MET A 713 20.68 20.95 6.76
N PHE A 714 21.30 20.58 7.88
CA PHE A 714 21.47 19.18 8.26
C PHE A 714 20.13 18.52 8.59
N ALA A 715 19.24 19.19 9.32
CA ALA A 715 17.92 18.68 9.65
C ALA A 715 17.13 18.32 8.38
N TYR A 716 17.23 19.16 7.35
CA TYR A 716 16.65 18.91 6.02
C TYR A 716 17.27 17.68 5.32
N LEU A 717 18.59 17.47 5.47
CA LEU A 717 19.31 16.34 4.84
C LEU A 717 19.26 15.03 5.63
N VAL A 718 18.95 15.04 6.94
CA VAL A 718 18.95 13.85 7.81
C VAL A 718 18.03 12.77 7.26
N ALA A 719 16.79 13.12 6.91
CA ALA A 719 15.82 12.12 6.48
C ALA A 719 16.18 11.49 5.12
N PRO A 720 16.50 12.28 4.07
CA PRO A 720 17.02 11.73 2.82
C PRO A 720 18.29 10.90 3.00
N ALA A 721 19.26 11.38 3.80
CA ALA A 721 20.51 10.64 4.06
C ALA A 721 20.23 9.27 4.71
N CYS A 722 19.33 9.21 5.70
CA CYS A 722 18.95 7.99 6.37
C CYS A 722 18.22 7.01 5.43
N VAL A 723 17.33 7.49 4.56
CA VAL A 723 16.64 6.66 3.56
C VAL A 723 17.63 6.13 2.52
N VAL A 724 18.40 7.01 1.88
CA VAL A 724 19.38 6.62 0.85
C VAL A 724 20.46 5.71 1.44
N GLY A 725 20.92 5.98 2.66
CA GLY A 725 21.84 5.10 3.39
C GLY A 725 21.25 3.72 3.71
N THR A 726 19.94 3.62 3.93
CA THR A 726 19.22 2.34 4.07
C THR A 726 19.19 1.58 2.75
N VAL A 727 18.86 2.27 1.65
CA VAL A 727 18.86 1.69 0.28
C VAL A 727 20.28 1.22 -0.09
N ALA A 728 21.30 2.03 0.17
CA ALA A 728 22.70 1.67 -0.06
C ALA A 728 23.11 0.44 0.77
N ALA A 729 22.64 0.31 2.01
CA ALA A 729 22.90 -0.86 2.84
C ALA A 729 22.27 -2.14 2.28
N VAL A 730 21.04 -2.04 1.78
CA VAL A 730 20.37 -3.15 1.09
C VAL A 730 21.14 -3.56 -0.16
N ALA A 731 21.50 -2.60 -1.01
CA ALA A 731 22.24 -2.84 -2.25
C ALA A 731 23.59 -3.51 -1.97
N ALA A 732 24.34 -2.99 -0.99
CA ALA A 732 25.60 -3.58 -0.54
C ALA A 732 25.42 -5.04 -0.09
N ALA A 733 24.39 -5.34 0.70
CA ALA A 733 24.12 -6.70 1.17
C ALA A 733 23.81 -7.67 0.02
N VAL A 734 23.05 -7.23 -0.99
CA VAL A 734 22.73 -8.01 -2.19
C VAL A 734 23.99 -8.29 -3.02
N VAL A 735 24.75 -7.24 -3.36
CA VAL A 735 25.98 -7.35 -4.18
C VAL A 735 27.00 -8.25 -3.50
N VAL A 736 27.27 -8.03 -2.20
CA VAL A 736 28.22 -8.85 -1.44
C VAL A 736 27.76 -10.31 -1.38
N SER A 737 26.47 -10.56 -1.16
CA SER A 737 25.93 -11.94 -1.14
C SER A 737 26.07 -12.63 -2.50
N ALA A 738 25.85 -11.91 -3.60
CA ALA A 738 26.05 -12.43 -4.96
C ALA A 738 27.52 -12.77 -5.23
N VAL A 739 28.43 -11.86 -4.92
CA VAL A 739 29.88 -12.04 -5.08
C VAL A 739 30.38 -13.23 -4.23
N GLN A 740 29.92 -13.36 -2.98
CA GLN A 740 30.28 -14.49 -2.13
C GLN A 740 29.78 -15.83 -2.66
N ARG A 741 28.58 -15.89 -3.27
CA ARG A 741 28.06 -17.10 -3.91
C ARG A 741 28.87 -17.50 -5.14
N LEU A 742 29.22 -16.55 -5.99
CA LEU A 742 30.06 -16.79 -7.17
C LEU A 742 31.45 -17.29 -6.78
N ARG A 743 32.05 -16.73 -5.72
CA ARG A 743 33.36 -17.17 -5.20
C ARG A 743 33.30 -18.49 -4.42
N GLY A 744 32.17 -18.79 -3.77
CA GLY A 744 31.97 -19.96 -2.91
C GLY A 744 31.69 -21.26 -3.65
N ALA A 745 31.28 -21.20 -4.93
CA ALA A 745 30.97 -22.39 -5.73
C ALA A 745 32.17 -23.32 -6.01
N GLY A 746 33.40 -22.93 -5.67
CA GLY A 746 34.62 -23.69 -5.97
C GLY A 746 35.46 -24.18 -4.79
N ARG A 747 35.10 -23.93 -3.52
CA ARG A 747 35.94 -24.34 -2.37
C ARG A 747 35.12 -24.83 -1.17
N SER A 748 35.22 -26.12 -0.88
CA SER A 748 34.78 -26.70 0.39
C SER A 748 35.53 -26.05 1.56
N PRO A 749 34.84 -25.55 2.60
CA PRO A 749 35.49 -24.88 3.71
C PRO A 749 36.12 -25.92 4.65
N VAL A 750 37.46 -25.89 4.76
CA VAL A 750 38.19 -26.53 5.86
C VAL A 750 37.92 -25.72 7.14
N PRO A 751 37.51 -26.33 8.26
CA PRO A 751 37.23 -25.60 9.49
C PRO A 751 38.55 -25.11 10.13
N SER A 752 38.75 -23.79 10.24
CA SER A 752 39.85 -23.23 11.03
C SER A 752 39.41 -23.08 12.49
N LEU A 753 39.99 -23.90 13.37
CA LEU A 753 39.94 -23.74 14.82
C LEU A 753 40.91 -22.61 15.23
N ALA A 754 40.41 -21.39 15.44
CA ALA A 754 41.19 -20.38 16.13
C ALA A 754 40.34 -19.29 16.79
N THR A 755 40.69 -19.01 18.04
CA THR A 755 40.46 -17.80 18.86
C THR A 755 39.18 -17.67 19.69
N LEU A 756 39.28 -18.20 20.91
CA LEU A 756 38.61 -17.72 22.13
C LEU A 756 39.58 -16.80 22.91
N ARG A 757 39.24 -15.52 23.07
CA ARG A 757 39.23 -14.76 24.36
C ARG A 757 39.18 -13.24 24.12
N GLY A 758 38.30 -12.59 24.88
CA GLY A 758 38.22 -11.12 24.98
C GLY A 758 36.79 -10.59 25.10
N GLN A 759 36.11 -10.88 26.20
CA GLN A 759 34.86 -10.22 26.62
C GLN A 759 35.10 -9.58 27.98
N VAL A 760 34.94 -8.26 28.09
CA VAL A 760 34.11 -7.50 29.04
C VAL A 760 34.05 -6.05 28.49
N VAL A 761 32.96 -5.32 28.78
CA VAL A 761 32.54 -4.00 28.26
C VAL A 761 31.58 -4.08 27.05
N ARG A 762 30.31 -4.41 27.34
CA ARG A 762 29.16 -4.29 26.43
C ARG A 762 27.95 -3.84 27.24
N GLY A 763 27.36 -2.69 26.91
CA GLY A 763 26.10 -2.22 27.50
C GLY A 763 25.82 -0.73 27.31
N ALA A 764 26.79 0.16 27.54
CA ALA A 764 26.55 1.60 27.55
C ALA A 764 26.56 2.26 26.15
N GLY A 765 27.48 1.85 25.26
CA GLY A 765 27.64 2.50 23.94
C GLY A 765 26.49 2.27 22.95
N ALA A 766 25.85 1.10 22.98
CA ALA A 766 24.73 0.78 22.08
C ALA A 766 23.44 1.53 22.46
N VAL A 767 23.23 1.78 23.76
CA VAL A 767 22.09 2.57 24.26
C VAL A 767 22.30 4.06 23.95
N ALA A 768 23.53 4.57 24.09
CA ALA A 768 23.86 5.96 23.74
C ALA A 768 23.70 6.25 22.24
N LEU A 769 24.13 5.34 21.36
CA LEU A 769 23.94 5.48 19.90
C LEU A 769 22.46 5.43 19.50
N GLY A 770 21.66 4.56 20.14
CA GLY A 770 20.21 4.50 19.93
C GLY A 770 19.49 5.77 20.40
N ALA A 771 19.84 6.30 21.57
CA ALA A 771 19.27 7.53 22.12
C ALA A 771 19.63 8.78 21.28
N MET A 772 20.86 8.85 20.77
CA MET A 772 21.32 9.93 19.89
C MET A 772 20.52 9.97 18.57
N PHE A 773 20.27 8.82 17.95
CA PHE A 773 19.45 8.74 16.74
C PHE A 773 18.00 9.14 16.99
N VAL A 774 17.39 8.64 18.08
CA VAL A 774 16.01 9.03 18.44
C VAL A 774 15.91 10.54 18.70
N GLY A 775 16.91 11.15 19.34
CA GLY A 775 16.99 12.60 19.50
C GLY A 775 17.09 13.36 18.16
N LEU A 776 17.92 12.89 17.23
CA LEU A 776 18.04 13.43 15.86
C LEU A 776 16.73 13.31 15.07
N VAL A 777 16.02 12.19 15.17
CA VAL A 777 14.71 11.97 14.53
C VAL A 777 13.65 12.92 15.08
N ILE A 778 13.56 13.05 16.40
CA ILE A 778 12.59 13.96 17.04
C ILE A 778 12.89 15.41 16.67
N ALA A 779 14.16 15.82 16.72
CA ALA A 779 14.57 17.18 16.34
C ALA A 779 14.30 17.50 14.86
N GLY A 780 14.54 16.54 13.96
CA GLY A 780 14.21 16.68 12.54
C GLY A 780 12.71 16.75 12.27
N ALA A 781 11.92 15.86 12.89
CA ALA A 781 10.47 15.84 12.74
C ALA A 781 9.78 17.10 13.30
N MET A 782 10.32 17.70 14.36
CA MET A 782 9.81 18.96 14.93
C MET A 782 10.24 20.21 14.14
N SER A 783 11.25 20.10 13.26
CA SER A 783 11.76 21.22 12.46
C SER A 783 11.19 21.27 11.04
N LEU A 784 10.37 20.28 10.66
CA LEU A 784 9.68 20.32 9.37
C LEU A 784 8.61 21.42 9.43
N PRO A 785 8.67 22.45 8.58
CA PRO A 785 7.58 23.42 8.49
C PRO A 785 6.29 22.67 8.15
N SER A 786 5.22 22.98 8.88
CA SER A 786 3.88 22.47 8.59
C SER A 786 3.52 22.81 7.14
N ASN A 787 3.28 21.78 6.32
CA ASN A 787 3.06 21.80 4.86
C ASN A 787 1.96 22.74 4.34
N ALA A 788 1.28 23.51 5.18
CA ALA A 788 0.17 24.39 4.77
C ALA A 788 0.63 25.63 3.96
N SER A 789 1.90 26.03 4.04
CA SER A 789 2.33 27.35 3.50
C SER A 789 3.17 27.29 2.22
N SER A 790 3.69 26.13 1.83
CA SER A 790 4.59 26.01 0.67
C SER A 790 3.89 25.67 -0.65
N ALA A 791 2.63 25.22 -0.61
CA ALA A 791 1.83 24.99 -1.82
C ALA A 791 1.26 26.29 -2.42
N SER A 792 1.28 27.42 -1.68
CA SER A 792 0.62 28.66 -2.08
C SER A 792 1.48 29.59 -2.95
N ALA A 793 2.76 29.30 -3.15
CA ALA A 793 3.63 30.06 -4.05
C ALA A 793 3.70 29.38 -5.42
N ALA A 794 2.56 29.23 -6.09
CA ALA A 794 2.55 28.87 -7.49
C ALA A 794 3.23 30.01 -8.28
N PRO A 795 4.21 29.74 -9.15
CA PRO A 795 4.75 30.75 -10.05
C PRO A 795 3.62 31.19 -10.98
N SER A 796 3.05 32.35 -10.69
CA SER A 796 2.10 33.02 -11.57
C SER A 796 2.73 33.13 -12.97
N SER A 797 2.07 32.52 -13.96
CA SER A 797 2.34 32.64 -15.41
C SER A 797 3.50 31.86 -16.05
N SER A 798 4.00 30.79 -15.43
CA SER A 798 4.76 29.80 -16.20
C SER A 798 3.77 28.96 -17.02
N THR A 799 3.51 29.35 -18.28
CA THR A 799 2.98 28.40 -19.28
C THR A 799 3.78 27.11 -19.16
N VAL A 800 3.12 25.97 -18.90
CA VAL A 800 3.74 24.65 -18.91
C VAL A 800 4.37 24.50 -20.29
N ALA A 801 5.66 24.83 -20.37
CA ALA A 801 6.36 25.01 -21.63
C ALA A 801 6.65 23.62 -22.20
N GLY A 802 5.71 23.06 -22.96
CA GLY A 802 5.88 21.74 -23.55
C GLY A 802 4.64 21.13 -24.16
N ASP A 803 3.44 21.52 -23.72
CA ASP A 803 2.23 20.94 -24.29
C ASP A 803 1.90 21.55 -25.64
N ALA A 804 1.69 20.68 -26.64
CA ALA A 804 1.12 21.09 -27.91
C ALA A 804 -0.24 21.75 -27.65
N PRO A 805 -0.63 22.78 -28.43
CA PRO A 805 -1.95 23.38 -28.28
C PRO A 805 -3.04 22.29 -28.37
N PRO A 806 -4.08 22.34 -27.51
CA PRO A 806 -5.10 21.31 -27.48
C PRO A 806 -5.75 21.19 -28.85
N SER A 807 -6.07 19.95 -29.22
CA SER A 807 -6.78 19.64 -30.47
C SER A 807 -8.11 20.40 -30.55
N THR A 808 -8.66 20.59 -31.75
CA THR A 808 -9.98 21.22 -31.91
C THR A 808 -11.08 20.47 -31.15
N GLN A 809 -10.96 19.13 -31.10
CA GLN A 809 -11.86 18.27 -30.35
C GLN A 809 -11.70 18.47 -28.84
N THR A 810 -10.47 18.44 -28.31
CA THR A 810 -10.20 18.72 -26.88
C THR A 810 -10.78 20.09 -26.50
N ARG A 811 -10.54 21.12 -27.30
CA ARG A 811 -11.01 22.47 -27.01
C ARG A 811 -12.53 22.56 -26.98
N ALA A 812 -13.22 21.81 -27.83
CA ALA A 812 -14.67 21.69 -27.79
C ALA A 812 -15.16 21.06 -26.47
N PHE A 813 -14.46 20.03 -25.96
CA PHE A 813 -14.76 19.45 -24.64
C PHE A 813 -14.50 20.40 -23.50
N GLN A 814 -13.35 21.08 -23.50
CA GLN A 814 -13.01 22.06 -22.47
C GLN A 814 -14.06 23.18 -22.45
N ALA A 815 -14.48 23.69 -23.61
CA ALA A 815 -15.51 24.71 -23.73
C ALA A 815 -16.89 24.21 -23.24
N GLY A 816 -17.27 22.99 -23.61
CA GLY A 816 -18.50 22.36 -23.14
C GLY A 816 -18.50 22.13 -21.62
N ALA A 817 -17.39 21.66 -21.07
CA ALA A 817 -17.21 21.44 -19.64
C ALA A 817 -17.21 22.77 -18.87
N TRP A 818 -16.50 23.79 -19.35
CA TRP A 818 -16.50 25.14 -18.77
C TRP A 818 -17.92 25.72 -18.69
N ALA A 819 -18.70 25.57 -19.75
CA ALA A 819 -20.10 26.01 -19.80
C ALA A 819 -20.97 25.20 -18.83
N GLY A 820 -20.89 23.87 -18.89
CA GLY A 820 -21.71 22.94 -18.11
C GLY A 820 -21.44 22.95 -16.60
N HIS A 821 -20.22 23.31 -16.17
CA HIS A 821 -19.80 23.30 -14.76
C HIS A 821 -19.81 24.69 -14.12
N GLY A 822 -20.64 25.61 -14.62
CA GLY A 822 -20.92 26.90 -13.97
C GLY A 822 -20.79 28.13 -14.86
N GLY A 823 -20.11 28.03 -16.00
CA GLY A 823 -20.00 29.14 -16.95
C GLY A 823 -21.36 29.63 -17.42
N SER A 824 -22.25 28.71 -17.83
CA SER A 824 -23.61 29.05 -18.24
C SER A 824 -24.49 29.54 -17.09
N ASP A 825 -24.26 29.08 -15.85
CA ASP A 825 -24.98 29.55 -14.66
C ASP A 825 -24.65 31.02 -14.37
N LEU A 826 -23.38 31.41 -14.46
CA LEU A 826 -22.94 32.80 -14.30
C LEU A 826 -23.54 33.73 -15.37
N LEU A 827 -23.52 33.30 -16.63
CA LEU A 827 -24.12 34.03 -17.76
C LEU A 827 -25.64 34.19 -17.57
N ALA A 828 -26.34 33.11 -17.19
CA ALA A 828 -27.79 33.14 -16.95
C ALA A 828 -28.19 33.99 -15.72
N ARG A 829 -27.42 33.94 -14.63
CA ARG A 829 -27.62 34.78 -13.45
C ARG A 829 -27.48 36.27 -13.80
N PHE A 830 -26.46 36.63 -14.57
CA PHE A 830 -26.29 37.99 -15.06
C PHE A 830 -27.47 38.43 -15.92
N THR A 831 -27.86 37.62 -16.91
CA THR A 831 -28.99 37.93 -17.79
C THR A 831 -30.29 38.15 -17.00
N THR A 832 -30.53 37.33 -15.98
CA THR A 832 -31.69 37.49 -15.08
C THR A 832 -31.61 38.81 -14.30
N ALA A 833 -30.47 39.08 -13.64
CA ALA A 833 -30.27 40.30 -12.86
C ALA A 833 -30.37 41.57 -13.72
N ALA A 834 -29.79 41.55 -14.93
CA ALA A 834 -29.86 42.66 -15.88
C ALA A 834 -31.28 42.92 -16.36
N ASN A 835 -32.03 41.88 -16.73
CA ASN A 835 -33.42 42.04 -17.18
C ASN A 835 -34.34 42.56 -16.07
N ASP A 836 -34.21 42.02 -14.86
CA ASP A 836 -34.99 42.45 -13.70
C ASP A 836 -34.65 43.89 -13.30
N TYR A 837 -33.37 44.25 -13.34
CA TYR A 837 -32.90 45.60 -13.09
C TYR A 837 -33.46 46.60 -14.11
N LEU A 838 -33.36 46.30 -15.41
CA LEU A 838 -33.90 47.14 -16.48
C LEU A 838 -35.42 47.26 -16.40
N THR A 839 -36.11 46.17 -16.07
CA THR A 839 -37.57 46.16 -15.88
C THR A 839 -38.00 47.00 -14.68
N LEU A 840 -37.24 46.97 -13.58
CA LEU A 840 -37.49 47.83 -12.42
C LEU A 840 -37.42 49.31 -12.80
N LEU A 841 -36.39 49.68 -13.57
CA LEU A 841 -36.19 51.06 -14.01
C LEU A 841 -37.27 51.53 -15.00
N ASP A 842 -37.65 50.69 -15.96
CA ASP A 842 -38.68 51.01 -16.96
C ASP A 842 -40.06 51.25 -16.30
N ASN A 843 -40.40 50.45 -15.28
CA ASN A 843 -41.65 50.58 -14.54
C ASN A 843 -41.68 51.75 -13.54
N GLY A 844 -40.52 52.34 -13.22
CA GLY A 844 -40.41 53.39 -12.20
C GLY A 844 -40.96 54.76 -12.62
N HIS A 845 -41.24 54.99 -13.91
CA HIS A 845 -41.74 56.28 -14.45
C HIS A 845 -40.98 57.54 -13.96
N GLY A 846 -39.70 57.41 -13.60
CA GLY A 846 -38.85 58.51 -13.09
C GLY A 846 -38.72 58.58 -11.55
N GLU A 847 -39.46 57.77 -10.79
CA GLU A 847 -39.33 57.63 -9.33
C GLU A 847 -39.07 56.15 -8.98
N VAL A 848 -37.79 55.77 -8.87
CA VAL A 848 -37.39 54.42 -8.41
C VAL A 848 -36.91 54.52 -6.98
N ASP A 849 -37.46 53.68 -6.11
CA ASP A 849 -37.02 53.57 -4.71
C ASP A 849 -35.61 52.96 -4.64
N ASP A 850 -34.65 53.76 -4.16
CA ASP A 850 -33.24 53.41 -3.93
C ASP A 850 -33.08 52.07 -3.19
N SER A 851 -33.97 51.76 -2.25
CA SER A 851 -33.93 50.51 -1.47
C SER A 851 -34.24 49.27 -2.32
N ARG A 852 -34.97 49.43 -3.44
CA ARG A 852 -35.28 48.36 -4.39
C ARG A 852 -34.18 48.16 -5.43
N VAL A 853 -33.36 49.18 -5.67
CA VAL A 853 -32.25 49.16 -6.64
C VAL A 853 -30.99 48.57 -6.02
N HIS A 854 -30.67 48.96 -4.78
CA HIS A 854 -29.43 48.55 -4.10
C HIS A 854 -29.13 47.04 -4.16
N PRO A 855 -30.10 46.11 -3.99
CA PRO A 855 -29.85 44.68 -4.13
C PRO A 855 -29.26 44.26 -5.48
N PHE A 856 -29.63 44.94 -6.58
CA PHE A 856 -29.06 44.67 -7.91
C PHE A 856 -27.63 45.15 -8.03
N CYS A 857 -27.30 46.32 -7.46
CA CYS A 857 -25.92 46.83 -7.45
C CYS A 857 -24.98 45.83 -6.76
N VAL A 858 -25.41 45.30 -5.60
CA VAL A 858 -24.68 44.26 -4.85
C VAL A 858 -24.59 42.96 -5.65
N GLU A 859 -25.66 42.54 -6.32
CA GLU A 859 -25.64 41.32 -7.14
C GLU A 859 -24.69 41.45 -8.35
N PHE A 860 -24.61 42.60 -9.01
CA PHE A 860 -23.64 42.80 -10.10
C PHE A 860 -22.19 42.74 -9.60
N ASP A 861 -21.87 43.38 -8.48
CA ASP A 861 -20.52 43.31 -7.89
C ASP A 861 -20.17 41.86 -7.47
N ARG A 862 -21.13 41.14 -6.89
CA ARG A 862 -21.00 39.72 -6.56
C ARG A 862 -20.79 38.85 -7.80
N LEU A 863 -21.58 39.06 -8.86
CA LEU A 863 -21.42 38.34 -10.12
C LEU A 863 -20.06 38.57 -10.76
N ALA A 864 -19.57 39.81 -10.76
CA ALA A 864 -18.24 40.12 -11.26
C ALA A 864 -17.15 39.42 -10.44
N THR A 865 -17.31 39.32 -9.12
CA THR A 865 -16.38 38.62 -8.22
C THR A 865 -16.42 37.10 -8.44
N ASP A 866 -17.61 36.50 -8.49
CA ASP A 866 -17.80 35.07 -8.76
C ASP A 866 -17.23 34.69 -10.13
N ALA A 867 -17.42 35.53 -11.15
CA ALA A 867 -16.92 35.31 -12.52
C ALA A 867 -15.40 35.45 -12.64
N ASP A 868 -14.79 36.37 -11.90
CA ASP A 868 -13.33 36.56 -11.84
C ASP A 868 -12.64 35.41 -11.08
N ALA A 869 -13.33 34.81 -10.11
CA ALA A 869 -12.88 33.63 -9.37
C ALA A 869 -13.12 32.30 -10.10
N TYR A 870 -13.85 32.30 -11.22
CA TYR A 870 -14.17 31.11 -12.01
C TYR A 870 -13.06 30.75 -13.01
N PHE A 871 -13.15 29.58 -13.63
CA PHE A 871 -12.16 29.11 -14.61
C PHE A 871 -12.00 30.06 -15.80
N HIS A 872 -10.78 30.13 -16.33
CA HIS A 872 -10.52 30.76 -17.62
C HIS A 872 -11.24 30.02 -18.75
N VAL A 873 -11.81 30.77 -19.70
CA VAL A 873 -12.44 30.20 -20.89
C VAL A 873 -11.35 29.57 -21.78
N PRO A 874 -11.49 28.30 -22.19
CA PRO A 874 -10.49 27.58 -22.99
C PRO A 874 -10.48 28.00 -24.48
N ASP A 875 -10.64 29.29 -24.75
CA ASP A 875 -10.48 29.92 -26.07
C ASP A 875 -9.97 31.36 -25.88
N PRO A 876 -8.84 31.78 -26.49
CA PRO A 876 -8.28 33.10 -26.26
C PRO A 876 -9.22 34.26 -26.59
N GLN A 877 -10.04 34.12 -27.64
CA GLN A 877 -10.99 35.15 -28.05
C GLN A 877 -12.15 35.24 -27.04
N ALA A 878 -12.74 34.11 -26.67
CA ALA A 878 -13.78 34.05 -25.64
C ALA A 878 -13.26 34.55 -24.28
N GLN A 879 -12.03 34.22 -23.90
CA GLN A 879 -11.42 34.68 -22.66
C GLN A 879 -11.20 36.19 -22.64
N SER A 880 -10.86 36.79 -23.79
CA SER A 880 -10.79 38.25 -23.90
C SER A 880 -12.17 38.89 -23.70
N LEU A 881 -13.21 38.33 -24.32
CA LEU A 881 -14.59 38.80 -24.15
C LEU A 881 -15.06 38.61 -22.70
N TRP A 882 -14.73 37.50 -22.05
CA TRP A 882 -15.05 37.20 -20.66
C TRP A 882 -14.43 38.20 -19.69
N ARG A 883 -13.16 38.57 -19.88
CA ARG A 883 -12.53 39.64 -19.09
C ARG A 883 -13.20 40.99 -19.28
N THR A 884 -13.60 41.31 -20.51
CA THR A 884 -14.36 42.54 -20.80
C THR A 884 -15.71 42.52 -20.10
N PHE A 885 -16.42 41.40 -20.16
CA PHE A 885 -17.68 41.20 -19.47
C PHE A 885 -17.54 41.39 -17.95
N ILE A 886 -16.56 40.74 -17.30
CA ILE A 886 -16.30 40.90 -15.86
C ILE A 886 -16.05 42.37 -15.50
N ALA A 887 -15.22 43.07 -16.28
CA ALA A 887 -14.91 44.47 -16.04
C ALA A 887 -16.16 45.36 -16.16
N GLN A 888 -17.01 45.13 -17.18
CA GLN A 888 -18.26 45.86 -17.37
C GLN A 888 -19.25 45.59 -16.23
N THR A 889 -19.43 44.32 -15.83
CA THR A 889 -20.29 43.91 -14.70
C THR A 889 -19.85 44.57 -13.40
N ARG A 890 -18.54 44.66 -13.15
CA ARG A 890 -17.99 45.36 -11.98
C ARG A 890 -18.29 46.86 -12.03
N THR A 891 -18.13 47.50 -13.20
CA THR A 891 -18.46 48.92 -13.37
C THR A 891 -19.96 49.18 -13.13
N ILE A 892 -20.85 48.32 -13.63
CA ILE A 892 -22.30 48.44 -13.39
C ILE A 892 -22.59 48.44 -11.89
N GLY A 893 -22.04 47.47 -11.15
CA GLY A 893 -22.24 47.38 -9.69
C GLY A 893 -21.76 48.63 -8.96
N GLN A 894 -20.56 49.13 -9.30
CA GLN A 894 -19.96 50.32 -8.67
C GLN A 894 -20.73 51.61 -8.98
N ASP A 895 -21.10 51.82 -10.24
CA ASP A 895 -21.84 53.02 -10.65
C ASP A 895 -23.28 52.98 -10.14
N CYS A 896 -23.92 51.81 -10.12
CA CYS A 896 -25.24 51.60 -9.52
C CYS A 896 -25.21 51.91 -8.01
N ASP A 897 -24.24 51.36 -7.27
CA ASP A 897 -24.14 51.57 -5.82
C ASP A 897 -23.88 53.04 -5.49
N LYS A 898 -22.99 53.68 -6.24
CA LYS A 898 -22.72 55.12 -6.13
C LYS A 898 -23.95 55.96 -6.48
N ALA A 899 -24.71 55.57 -7.52
CA ALA A 899 -25.93 56.26 -7.90
C ALA A 899 -26.97 56.22 -6.77
N VAL A 900 -27.14 55.07 -6.13
CA VAL A 900 -28.05 54.91 -4.97
C VAL A 900 -27.55 55.72 -3.77
N ALA A 901 -26.25 55.67 -3.45
CA ALA A 901 -25.69 56.38 -2.30
C ALA A 901 -25.77 57.91 -2.43
N GLU A 902 -25.68 58.43 -3.66
CA GLU A 902 -25.75 59.86 -3.97
C GLU A 902 -27.16 60.31 -4.44
N SER A 903 -28.13 59.40 -4.49
CA SER A 903 -29.46 59.59 -5.12
C SER A 903 -29.36 60.27 -6.51
N ASN A 904 -28.44 59.79 -7.33
CA ASN A 904 -28.06 60.36 -8.63
C ASN A 904 -28.70 59.58 -9.79
N GLY A 905 -29.86 60.05 -10.26
CA GLY A 905 -30.61 59.40 -11.35
C GLY A 905 -29.86 59.30 -12.69
N ASP A 906 -29.01 60.29 -13.03
CA ASP A 906 -28.23 60.24 -14.28
C ASP A 906 -27.19 59.12 -14.24
N LEU A 907 -26.54 58.92 -13.09
CA LEU A 907 -25.60 57.82 -12.88
C LEU A 907 -26.32 56.47 -12.87
N LEU A 908 -27.55 56.42 -12.35
CA LEU A 908 -28.38 55.22 -12.40
C LEU A 908 -28.73 54.84 -13.84
N VAL A 909 -29.15 55.80 -14.66
CA VAL A 909 -29.40 55.60 -16.11
C VAL A 909 -28.11 55.18 -16.85
N LYS A 910 -26.95 55.74 -16.49
CA LYS A 910 -25.65 55.30 -17.02
C LYS A 910 -25.39 53.82 -16.72
N SER A 911 -25.57 53.38 -15.47
CA SER A 911 -25.39 51.98 -15.09
C SER A 911 -26.35 51.03 -15.82
N ALA A 912 -27.58 51.47 -16.12
CA ALA A 912 -28.52 50.71 -16.95
C ALA A 912 -28.03 50.55 -18.40
N SER A 913 -27.49 51.63 -18.99
CA SER A 913 -26.85 51.55 -20.32
C SER A 913 -25.64 50.62 -20.30
N GLU A 914 -24.85 50.62 -19.22
CA GLU A 914 -23.72 49.70 -19.05
C GLU A 914 -24.18 48.26 -18.95
N ALA A 915 -25.30 47.98 -18.27
CA ALA A 915 -25.92 46.65 -18.19
C ALA A 915 -26.28 46.11 -19.58
N VAL A 916 -26.83 46.96 -20.46
CA VAL A 916 -27.11 46.58 -21.86
C VAL A 916 -25.81 46.27 -22.63
N GLN A 917 -24.74 47.04 -22.43
CA GLN A 917 -23.44 46.77 -23.08
C GLN A 917 -22.80 45.47 -22.57
N ALA A 918 -22.87 45.22 -21.27
CA ALA A 918 -22.41 43.97 -20.67
C ALA A 918 -23.20 42.77 -21.22
N ALA A 919 -24.52 42.88 -21.41
CA ALA A 919 -25.35 41.84 -22.02
C ALA A 919 -24.95 41.53 -23.49
N ILE A 920 -24.50 42.54 -24.25
CA ILE A 920 -23.98 42.30 -25.61
C ILE A 920 -22.66 41.51 -25.55
N THR A 921 -21.76 41.86 -24.63
CA THR A 921 -20.48 41.15 -24.45
C THR A 921 -20.71 39.72 -23.93
N GLU A 922 -21.61 39.54 -22.99
CA GLU A 922 -22.07 38.26 -22.43
C GLU A 922 -22.54 37.31 -23.54
N ASN A 923 -23.48 37.76 -24.38
CA ASN A 923 -23.96 36.99 -25.52
C ASN A 923 -22.83 36.70 -26.53
N ALA A 924 -21.86 37.61 -26.70
CA ALA A 924 -20.69 37.35 -27.55
C ALA A 924 -19.77 36.25 -26.98
N VAL A 925 -19.63 36.17 -25.64
CA VAL A 925 -18.93 35.04 -24.98
C VAL A 925 -19.68 33.75 -25.26
N GLU A 926 -21.00 33.73 -25.04
CA GLU A 926 -21.83 32.53 -25.23
C GLU A 926 -21.77 32.02 -26.68
N ILE A 927 -22.00 32.90 -27.67
CA ILE A 927 -21.91 32.56 -29.10
C ILE A 927 -20.54 31.97 -29.44
N ARG A 928 -19.46 32.55 -28.90
CA ARG A 928 -18.10 32.06 -29.18
C ARG A 928 -17.86 30.68 -28.55
N VAL A 929 -18.28 30.47 -27.30
CA VAL A 929 -18.18 29.18 -26.62
C VAL A 929 -18.96 28.10 -27.38
N ILE A 930 -20.20 28.40 -27.80
CA ILE A 930 -21.02 27.49 -28.61
C ILE A 930 -20.35 27.20 -29.97
N ALA A 931 -19.72 28.19 -30.60
CA ALA A 931 -19.00 27.99 -31.85
C ALA A 931 -17.79 27.05 -31.68
N VAL A 932 -17.04 27.19 -30.58
CA VAL A 932 -15.92 26.29 -30.24
C VAL A 932 -16.43 24.86 -29.99
N MET A 933 -17.52 24.71 -29.24
CA MET A 933 -18.15 23.41 -28.99
C MET A 933 -18.58 22.72 -30.31
N LYS A 934 -19.19 23.46 -31.24
CA LYS A 934 -19.62 22.93 -32.54
C LYS A 934 -18.45 22.62 -33.48
N GLY A 935 -17.36 23.39 -33.41
CA GLY A 935 -16.19 23.21 -34.26
C GLY A 935 -15.41 21.90 -34.04
N GLY A 936 -15.67 21.19 -32.93
CA GLY A 936 -15.11 19.87 -32.64
C GLY A 936 -15.94 18.69 -33.15
N GLY A 937 -17.18 18.91 -33.60
CA GLY A 937 -18.07 17.87 -34.14
C GLY A 937 -17.82 17.63 -35.62
N GLY A 938 -17.02 16.61 -35.94
CA GLY A 938 -16.84 16.07 -37.30
C GLY A 938 -17.77 14.89 -37.58
#